data_AF-A0A939R9E2-F1
#
_entry.id   AF-A0A939R9E2-F1
#
_cell.length_a   1.000
_cell.length_b   1.000
_cell.length_c   1.000
_cell.angle_alpha   90.00
_cell.angle_beta   90.00
_cell.angle_gamma   90.00
#
_symmetry.space_group_name_H-M   'P 1'
#
loop_
_entity.id
_entity.type
_entity.pdbx_description
1 polymer ?
#
loop_
_entity_poly.entity_id
_entity_poly.type
_entity_poly.pdbx_seq_one_letter_code
_entity_poly.pdbx_strand_id
1 'polypeptide(L)'
;MQISTFKKHIILLAVLLSAVIIPLRAQQVTLSQARQMADRHFQSQQEQTVRCADMVTAGADTLLYIFNSERSFVVIAGDQRVVPVLACSDHQLYNREDISAPAQMWIDSYAAQIGELKKHVSRNGQVHPAWTQWLSRGMREDAVVKPMMMSHWGQEAFYNYYCPRDYAGDNNRVVTGCVATAMAQLLYYFRFPESGVGSYSYTDEHYGIQSADYANATYNYEAMCDDPVSINTEISKLIYHLGVGVDMHYGVNGSGMNNHSAAYVLRTYFKYDPATEYLFRDSTDVNWDSVIVAHLERDIPMYYAGWADHEWISGHAFICDGYKIQDSCYYFHFNFGWDGSADGYFYTDNLHPGSSNFNLAQELIVNCYPDTALYPYPAPTPLTGNKVLTTTAGSFTDGTRPYEAYRNNMDYTWTIQPADPGFTSITVNTRYDLADGDTLLISCDNSSIPALIFTNDSAQSSVTWDCTEITCRLVTHQSNLEHKGIHVNYSCNIPAYCPATHTYTAASGVISDGSEAEPYHNLTTCKQRIMLNNSYNAVSLHITDLDLEAGHDFLHIFKTSYSDANLVTSLTGTIADTTIIIDNRRVNLLFETDEQNTAGGYTLEYYGGQVGVSDLERTTLQLWPNPASTSLSLSCEEPIQEVFIYDMQGRTVFFQTCQDLEMSIPVHQLQSGMYTIAVRTQDAIHQQKFIKQ
;
A
#
# COMPACT_ATOMS: atom_id res chain seq x y z
N MET A 1 -61.35 -68.68 -37.02
CA MET A 1 -60.90 -67.29 -37.28
C MET A 1 -61.13 -66.45 -36.03
N GLN A 2 -60.39 -66.66 -34.93
CA GLN A 2 -60.47 -65.82 -33.72
C GLN A 2 -59.42 -66.17 -32.63
N ILE A 3 -58.13 -66.35 -32.98
CA ILE A 3 -57.06 -66.56 -31.96
C ILE A 3 -55.76 -65.76 -32.27
N SER A 4 -55.77 -64.81 -33.23
CA SER A 4 -54.57 -63.98 -33.51
C SER A 4 -54.60 -62.58 -32.88
N THR A 5 -55.69 -62.18 -32.23
CA THR A 5 -55.86 -60.83 -31.67
C THR A 5 -55.48 -60.70 -30.19
N PHE A 6 -55.41 -61.79 -29.42
CA PHE A 6 -55.16 -61.71 -27.97
C PHE A 6 -53.66 -61.64 -27.59
N LYS A 7 -52.74 -62.17 -28.42
CA LYS A 7 -51.29 -62.07 -28.16
C LYS A 7 -50.68 -60.71 -28.55
N LYS A 8 -51.32 -59.95 -29.46
CA LYS A 8 -50.85 -58.60 -29.84
C LYS A 8 -51.21 -57.53 -28.81
N HIS A 9 -52.26 -57.71 -28.01
CA HIS A 9 -52.67 -56.72 -27.01
C HIS A 9 -51.89 -56.83 -25.69
N ILE A 10 -51.37 -58.01 -25.34
CA ILE A 10 -50.57 -58.18 -24.11
C ILE A 10 -49.12 -57.69 -24.32
N ILE A 11 -48.56 -57.82 -25.53
CA ILE A 11 -47.22 -57.28 -25.85
C ILE A 11 -47.28 -55.76 -26.04
N LEU A 12 -48.37 -55.19 -26.58
CA LEU A 12 -48.53 -53.74 -26.66
C LEU A 12 -48.73 -53.11 -25.27
N LEU A 13 -49.46 -53.75 -24.35
CA LEU A 13 -49.65 -53.22 -23.00
C LEU A 13 -48.37 -53.31 -22.15
N ALA A 14 -47.49 -54.29 -22.40
CA ALA A 14 -46.19 -54.40 -21.72
C ALA A 14 -45.14 -53.39 -22.25
N VAL A 15 -45.26 -52.95 -23.51
CA VAL A 15 -44.40 -51.90 -24.10
C VAL A 15 -44.97 -50.50 -23.84
N LEU A 16 -46.28 -50.36 -23.64
CA LEU A 16 -46.91 -49.09 -23.22
C LEU A 16 -46.86 -48.84 -21.71
N LEU A 17 -46.71 -49.86 -20.86
CA LEU A 17 -46.44 -49.66 -19.41
C LEU A 17 -44.96 -49.46 -19.07
N SER A 18 -44.01 -49.78 -19.97
CA SER A 18 -42.59 -49.44 -19.77
C SER A 18 -42.19 -48.09 -20.38
N ALA A 19 -43.05 -47.49 -21.21
CA ALA A 19 -42.80 -46.19 -21.84
C ALA A 19 -43.43 -44.98 -21.11
N VAL A 20 -44.12 -45.19 -19.98
CA VAL A 20 -44.85 -44.12 -19.25
C VAL A 20 -44.33 -43.90 -17.81
N ILE A 21 -43.13 -44.41 -17.47
CA ILE A 21 -42.43 -44.09 -16.20
C ILE A 21 -41.10 -43.37 -16.44
N ILE A 22 -40.91 -42.70 -17.59
CA ILE A 22 -39.74 -41.83 -17.78
C ILE A 22 -40.20 -40.47 -18.30
N PRO A 23 -40.54 -39.56 -17.38
CA PRO A 23 -40.08 -38.18 -17.58
C PRO A 23 -39.59 -37.50 -16.29
N LEU A 24 -39.15 -38.25 -15.27
CA LEU A 24 -38.66 -37.66 -14.00
C LEU A 24 -37.12 -37.69 -13.80
N ARG A 25 -36.34 -38.25 -14.75
CA ARG A 25 -34.89 -38.47 -14.54
C ARG A 25 -33.94 -38.00 -15.66
N ALA A 26 -34.42 -37.23 -16.64
CA ALA A 26 -33.60 -36.86 -17.80
C ALA A 26 -32.34 -36.03 -17.45
N GLN A 27 -32.30 -35.38 -16.29
CA GLN A 27 -31.18 -34.56 -15.84
C GLN A 27 -30.42 -35.17 -14.64
N GLN A 28 -30.83 -36.32 -14.12
CA GLN A 28 -30.09 -36.99 -13.06
C GLN A 28 -28.74 -37.48 -13.60
N VAL A 29 -27.64 -37.04 -13.00
CA VAL A 29 -26.31 -37.55 -13.34
C VAL A 29 -26.20 -38.97 -12.80
N THR A 30 -25.78 -39.89 -13.66
CA THR A 30 -25.49 -41.28 -13.29
C THR A 30 -24.08 -41.41 -12.72
N LEU A 31 -23.82 -42.41 -11.88
CA LEU A 31 -22.47 -42.70 -11.37
C LEU A 31 -21.45 -42.87 -12.50
N SER A 32 -21.84 -43.46 -13.63
CA SER A 32 -20.97 -43.59 -14.80
C SER A 32 -20.62 -42.25 -15.44
N GLN A 33 -21.58 -41.33 -15.56
CA GLN A 33 -21.32 -39.97 -16.07
C GLN A 33 -20.45 -39.18 -15.08
N ALA A 34 -20.74 -39.28 -13.79
CA ALA A 34 -19.95 -38.60 -12.76
C ALA A 34 -18.53 -39.16 -12.70
N ARG A 35 -18.35 -40.48 -12.80
CA ARG A 35 -17.03 -41.12 -12.87
C ARG A 35 -16.28 -40.71 -14.13
N GLN A 36 -16.95 -40.61 -15.29
CA GLN A 36 -16.31 -40.12 -16.50
C GLN A 36 -15.79 -38.69 -16.34
N MET A 37 -16.53 -37.83 -15.63
CA MET A 37 -16.06 -36.48 -15.28
C MET A 37 -14.89 -36.51 -14.31
N ALA A 38 -14.96 -37.32 -13.25
CA ALA A 38 -13.87 -37.48 -12.31
C ALA A 38 -12.59 -38.05 -12.96
N ASP A 39 -12.71 -39.06 -13.82
CA ASP A 39 -11.60 -39.67 -14.56
C ASP A 39 -10.90 -38.62 -15.43
N ARG A 40 -11.66 -37.74 -16.11
CA ARG A 40 -11.10 -36.65 -16.90
C ARG A 40 -10.47 -35.55 -16.04
N HIS A 41 -11.09 -35.21 -14.90
CA HIS A 41 -10.53 -34.27 -13.93
C HIS A 41 -9.15 -34.75 -13.46
N PHE A 42 -9.04 -35.98 -12.98
CA PHE A 42 -7.76 -36.49 -12.51
C PHE A 42 -6.75 -36.72 -13.64
N GLN A 43 -7.18 -37.14 -14.84
CA GLN A 43 -6.28 -37.26 -15.99
C GLN A 43 -5.58 -35.95 -16.34
N SER A 44 -6.25 -34.80 -16.15
CA SER A 44 -5.63 -33.48 -16.36
C SER A 44 -4.52 -33.18 -15.35
N GLN A 45 -4.66 -33.69 -14.12
CA GLN A 45 -3.72 -33.54 -13.02
C GLN A 45 -2.64 -34.64 -13.05
N GLN A 46 -2.55 -35.42 -14.15
CA GLN A 46 -1.71 -36.62 -14.28
C GLN A 46 -1.99 -37.70 -13.22
N GLU A 47 -3.21 -37.71 -12.69
CA GLU A 47 -3.68 -38.62 -11.67
C GLU A 47 -4.75 -39.57 -12.22
N GLN A 48 -5.03 -40.65 -11.49
CA GLN A 48 -6.10 -41.58 -11.83
C GLN A 48 -7.17 -41.57 -10.75
N THR A 49 -8.45 -41.61 -11.15
CA THR A 49 -9.52 -41.88 -10.20
C THR A 49 -9.29 -43.22 -9.54
N VAL A 50 -9.11 -43.23 -8.23
CA VAL A 50 -8.97 -44.46 -7.47
C VAL A 50 -10.35 -45.04 -7.19
N ARG A 51 -11.27 -44.23 -6.63
CA ARG A 51 -12.62 -44.69 -6.27
C ARG A 51 -13.62 -43.56 -6.11
N CYS A 52 -14.91 -43.89 -6.18
CA CYS A 52 -15.96 -43.04 -5.64
C CYS A 52 -15.87 -43.14 -4.11
N ALA A 53 -15.44 -42.05 -3.48
CA ALA A 53 -15.26 -41.95 -2.04
C ALA A 53 -16.59 -41.75 -1.31
N ASP A 54 -17.55 -41.08 -1.95
CA ASP A 54 -18.87 -40.84 -1.36
C ASP A 54 -19.97 -40.58 -2.40
N MET A 55 -21.21 -40.82 -1.99
CA MET A 55 -22.42 -40.42 -2.69
C MET A 55 -23.41 -39.80 -1.71
N VAL A 56 -23.62 -38.49 -1.84
CA VAL A 56 -24.60 -37.78 -1.02
C VAL A 56 -25.97 -37.96 -1.65
N THR A 57 -26.93 -38.49 -0.90
CA THR A 57 -28.26 -38.87 -1.41
C THR A 57 -29.38 -38.27 -0.58
N ALA A 58 -30.49 -37.94 -1.22
CA ALA A 58 -31.75 -37.60 -0.57
C ALA A 58 -32.86 -38.47 -1.16
N GLY A 59 -33.34 -39.44 -0.37
CA GLY A 59 -34.31 -40.44 -0.86
C GLY A 59 -33.74 -41.28 -2.00
N ALA A 60 -34.39 -41.24 -3.17
CA ALA A 60 -33.97 -42.00 -4.34
C ALA A 60 -33.00 -41.24 -5.26
N ASP A 61 -32.71 -39.97 -4.97
CA ASP A 61 -31.89 -39.11 -5.82
C ASP A 61 -30.48 -38.92 -5.26
N THR A 62 -29.49 -39.04 -6.13
CA THR A 62 -28.11 -38.71 -5.80
C THR A 62 -27.89 -37.23 -6.03
N LEU A 63 -27.45 -36.52 -5.01
CA LEU A 63 -27.24 -35.07 -5.02
C LEU A 63 -25.81 -34.73 -5.44
N LEU A 64 -24.83 -35.50 -4.97
CA LEU A 64 -23.41 -35.29 -5.23
C LEU A 64 -22.70 -36.64 -5.35
N TYR A 65 -21.63 -36.69 -6.14
CA TYR A 65 -20.66 -37.78 -6.17
C TYR A 65 -19.30 -37.24 -5.76
N ILE A 66 -18.59 -37.91 -4.87
CA ILE A 66 -17.22 -37.55 -4.48
C ILE A 66 -16.29 -38.65 -4.94
N PHE A 67 -15.21 -38.30 -5.63
CA PHE A 67 -14.19 -39.22 -6.08
C PHE A 67 -12.83 -38.83 -5.52
N ASN A 68 -12.03 -39.83 -5.16
CA ASN A 68 -10.64 -39.64 -4.74
C ASN A 68 -9.68 -40.14 -5.82
N SER A 69 -8.56 -39.45 -5.97
CA SER A 69 -7.35 -39.97 -6.61
C SER A 69 -6.42 -40.62 -5.56
N GLU A 70 -5.13 -40.73 -5.88
CA GLU A 70 -4.06 -41.11 -4.95
C GLU A 70 -3.76 -40.03 -3.89
N ARG A 71 -4.02 -38.74 -4.19
CA ARG A 71 -3.75 -37.62 -3.26
C ARG A 71 -4.78 -36.47 -3.26
N SER A 72 -5.75 -36.49 -4.18
CA SER A 72 -6.69 -35.39 -4.44
C SER A 72 -8.15 -35.88 -4.39
N PHE A 73 -9.13 -34.97 -4.36
CA PHE A 73 -10.54 -35.31 -4.51
C PHE A 73 -11.30 -34.34 -5.41
N VAL A 74 -12.41 -34.80 -5.98
CA VAL A 74 -13.35 -33.98 -6.75
C VAL A 74 -14.79 -34.31 -6.39
N VAL A 75 -15.62 -33.27 -6.29
CA VAL A 75 -17.07 -33.33 -6.03
C VAL A 75 -17.79 -33.01 -7.34
N ILE A 76 -18.64 -33.93 -7.77
CA ILE A 76 -19.39 -33.88 -9.02
C ILE A 76 -20.87 -33.73 -8.73
N ALA A 77 -21.55 -32.83 -9.43
CA ALA A 77 -22.98 -32.61 -9.26
C ALA A 77 -23.80 -33.85 -9.66
N GLY A 78 -24.85 -34.13 -8.89
CA GLY A 78 -25.83 -35.18 -9.16
C GLY A 78 -26.94 -34.78 -10.14
N ASP A 79 -26.88 -33.57 -10.72
CA ASP A 79 -27.88 -33.06 -11.67
C ASP A 79 -27.22 -32.24 -12.79
N GLN A 80 -27.59 -32.54 -14.03
CA GLN A 80 -27.00 -31.94 -15.24
C GLN A 80 -27.37 -30.47 -15.45
N ARG A 81 -28.34 -29.93 -14.68
CA ARG A 81 -28.67 -28.49 -14.69
C ARG A 81 -27.68 -27.63 -13.90
N VAL A 82 -26.83 -28.27 -13.09
CA VAL A 82 -25.81 -27.62 -12.25
C VAL A 82 -24.44 -27.82 -12.91
N VAL A 83 -23.47 -26.94 -12.66
CA VAL A 83 -22.08 -27.13 -13.13
C VAL A 83 -21.53 -28.52 -12.73
N PRO A 84 -20.78 -29.23 -13.61
CA PRO A 84 -20.39 -30.61 -13.35
C PRO A 84 -19.44 -30.81 -12.17
N VAL A 85 -18.42 -29.96 -12.01
CA VAL A 85 -17.49 -29.99 -10.87
C VAL A 85 -17.91 -28.91 -9.90
N LEU A 86 -18.15 -29.29 -8.64
CA LEU A 86 -18.65 -28.40 -7.57
C LEU A 86 -17.57 -27.99 -6.59
N ALA A 87 -16.58 -28.85 -6.39
CA ALA A 87 -15.42 -28.60 -5.55
C ALA A 87 -14.31 -29.60 -5.88
N CYS A 88 -13.06 -29.26 -5.63
CA CYS A 88 -11.92 -30.17 -5.71
C CYS A 88 -10.82 -29.76 -4.73
N SER A 89 -9.89 -30.69 -4.50
CA SER A 89 -8.68 -30.50 -3.69
C SER A 89 -7.57 -31.27 -4.41
N ASP A 90 -6.38 -30.68 -4.58
CA ASP A 90 -5.23 -31.23 -5.30
C ASP A 90 -4.17 -31.89 -4.37
N HIS A 91 -4.30 -31.74 -3.06
CA HIS A 91 -3.30 -32.19 -2.08
C HIS A 91 -3.88 -32.96 -0.87
N GLN A 92 -5.20 -33.18 -0.83
CA GLN A 92 -5.84 -34.00 0.20
C GLN A 92 -6.93 -34.88 -0.38
N LEU A 93 -7.07 -36.10 0.17
CA LEU A 93 -8.16 -37.04 -0.10
C LEU A 93 -9.42 -36.66 0.67
N TYR A 94 -10.59 -36.88 0.08
CA TYR A 94 -11.83 -36.79 0.85
C TYR A 94 -11.93 -37.99 1.81
N ASN A 95 -12.11 -37.70 3.09
CA ASN A 95 -12.46 -38.66 4.12
C ASN A 95 -13.61 -38.10 4.96
N ARG A 96 -14.77 -38.75 4.91
CA ARG A 96 -15.97 -38.34 5.67
C ARG A 96 -15.74 -38.25 7.18
N GLU A 97 -14.81 -39.05 7.72
CA GLU A 97 -14.53 -39.09 9.16
C GLU A 97 -13.47 -38.06 9.61
N ASP A 98 -12.77 -37.42 8.66
CA ASP A 98 -11.61 -36.54 8.92
C ASP A 98 -11.66 -35.26 8.05
N ILE A 99 -12.86 -34.87 7.62
CA ILE A 99 -13.10 -33.63 6.90
C ILE A 99 -13.32 -32.48 7.89
N SER A 100 -12.77 -31.31 7.60
CA SER A 100 -12.97 -30.13 8.44
C SER A 100 -14.45 -29.73 8.46
N ALA A 101 -14.95 -29.26 9.61
CA ALA A 101 -16.35 -28.85 9.73
C ALA A 101 -16.78 -27.81 8.66
N PRO A 102 -15.94 -26.82 8.27
CA PRO A 102 -16.27 -25.92 7.17
C PRO A 102 -16.40 -26.61 5.80
N ALA A 103 -15.52 -27.55 5.47
CA ALA A 103 -15.58 -28.29 4.21
C ALA A 103 -16.79 -29.24 4.15
N GLN A 104 -17.18 -29.82 5.29
CA GLN A 104 -18.42 -30.59 5.40
C GLN A 104 -19.66 -29.69 5.22
N MET A 105 -19.66 -28.49 5.80
CA MET A 105 -20.74 -27.51 5.61
C MET A 105 -20.91 -27.11 4.14
N TRP A 106 -19.83 -27.02 3.36
CA TRP A 106 -19.88 -26.78 1.91
C TRP A 106 -20.56 -27.92 1.14
N ILE A 107 -20.14 -29.16 1.40
CA ILE A 107 -20.74 -30.35 0.78
C ILE A 107 -22.23 -30.45 1.12
N ASP A 108 -22.59 -30.17 2.37
CA ASP A 108 -23.97 -30.17 2.82
C ASP A 108 -24.78 -29.04 2.17
N SER A 109 -24.19 -27.87 1.97
CA SER A 109 -24.82 -26.73 1.27
C SER A 109 -25.10 -27.06 -0.20
N TYR A 110 -24.11 -27.59 -0.94
CA TYR A 110 -24.34 -28.02 -2.33
C TYR A 110 -25.37 -29.14 -2.42
N ALA A 111 -25.35 -30.10 -1.49
CA ALA A 111 -26.37 -31.14 -1.42
C ALA A 111 -27.76 -30.55 -1.18
N ALA A 112 -27.89 -29.59 -0.26
CA ALA A 112 -29.15 -28.92 0.03
C ALA A 112 -29.69 -28.15 -1.18
N GLN A 113 -28.84 -27.39 -1.88
CA GLN A 113 -29.19 -26.64 -3.09
C GLN A 113 -29.66 -27.56 -4.22
N ILE A 114 -28.94 -28.65 -4.49
CA ILE A 114 -29.33 -29.65 -5.50
C ILE A 114 -30.60 -30.39 -5.05
N GLY A 115 -30.75 -30.63 -3.76
CA GLY A 115 -31.97 -31.20 -3.18
C GLY A 115 -33.18 -30.31 -3.43
N GLU A 116 -33.04 -29.00 -3.26
CA GLU A 116 -34.11 -28.02 -3.50
C GLU A 116 -34.42 -27.87 -4.99
N LEU A 117 -33.38 -27.82 -5.84
CA LEU A 117 -33.51 -27.84 -7.30
C LEU A 117 -34.31 -29.05 -7.81
N LYS A 118 -34.17 -30.20 -7.14
CA LYS A 118 -34.90 -31.43 -7.48
C LYS A 118 -36.34 -31.42 -6.99
N LYS A 119 -36.68 -30.66 -5.94
CA LYS A 119 -38.07 -30.46 -5.49
C LYS A 119 -38.84 -29.56 -6.44
N HIS A 120 -38.19 -28.56 -7.03
CA HIS A 120 -38.80 -27.65 -8.00
C HIS A 120 -38.67 -28.17 -9.45
N VAL A 121 -39.59 -29.06 -9.85
CA VAL A 121 -39.62 -29.64 -11.20
C VAL A 121 -40.11 -28.63 -12.24
N SER A 122 -39.23 -27.75 -12.74
CA SER A 122 -39.48 -27.05 -14.00
C SER A 122 -39.16 -27.99 -15.17
N ARG A 123 -40.15 -28.32 -16.00
CA ARG A 123 -40.04 -29.20 -17.19
C ARG A 123 -39.00 -28.76 -18.26
N ASN A 124 -38.39 -27.59 -18.10
CA ASN A 124 -37.52 -26.93 -19.10
C ASN A 124 -36.09 -26.63 -18.61
N GLY A 125 -35.58 -27.28 -17.56
CA GLY A 125 -34.18 -27.09 -17.16
C GLY A 125 -33.24 -27.49 -18.30
N GLN A 126 -32.50 -26.54 -18.88
CA GLN A 126 -31.48 -26.90 -19.86
C GLN A 126 -30.28 -27.53 -19.14
N VAL A 127 -29.64 -28.51 -19.77
CA VAL A 127 -28.35 -29.03 -19.29
C VAL A 127 -27.36 -27.87 -19.27
N HIS A 128 -26.63 -27.72 -18.17
CA HIS A 128 -25.65 -26.65 -18.02
C HIS A 128 -24.59 -26.80 -19.14
N PRO A 129 -24.29 -25.75 -19.93
CA PRO A 129 -23.41 -25.84 -21.09
C PRO A 129 -22.03 -26.46 -20.80
N ALA A 130 -21.55 -26.26 -19.56
CA ALA A 130 -20.32 -26.84 -19.06
C ALA A 130 -20.25 -28.36 -19.18
N TRP A 131 -21.36 -29.11 -19.09
CA TRP A 131 -21.36 -30.58 -19.27
C TRP A 131 -20.91 -30.98 -20.68
N THR A 132 -21.36 -30.25 -21.69
CA THR A 132 -20.99 -30.48 -23.10
C THR A 132 -19.61 -29.93 -23.44
N GLN A 133 -19.20 -28.83 -22.82
CA GLN A 133 -17.87 -28.23 -22.99
C GLN A 133 -16.77 -29.12 -22.39
N TRP A 134 -17.01 -29.67 -21.18
CA TRP A 134 -16.13 -30.64 -20.51
C TRP A 134 -15.86 -31.92 -21.31
N LEU A 135 -16.89 -32.41 -22.01
CA LEU A 135 -16.79 -33.66 -22.76
C LEU A 135 -16.10 -33.48 -24.12
N SER A 136 -16.04 -32.25 -24.64
CA SER A 136 -15.58 -31.94 -26.01
C SER A 136 -14.20 -31.28 -26.09
N ARG A 137 -13.70 -30.68 -25.01
CA ARG A 137 -12.38 -30.05 -24.95
C ARG A 137 -11.60 -30.61 -23.76
N GLY A 138 -10.41 -31.16 -24.02
CA GLY A 138 -9.49 -31.53 -22.94
C GLY A 138 -9.12 -30.28 -22.13
N MET A 139 -8.78 -30.46 -20.85
CA MET A 139 -8.40 -29.35 -19.98
C MET A 139 -7.28 -28.52 -20.60
N ARG A 140 -7.57 -27.25 -20.75
CA ARG A 140 -6.67 -26.19 -21.18
C ARG A 140 -7.00 -25.02 -20.26
N GLU A 141 -6.00 -24.29 -19.80
CA GLU A 141 -6.19 -23.02 -19.10
C GLU A 141 -6.90 -22.08 -20.07
N ASP A 142 -8.23 -22.14 -20.12
CA ASP A 142 -8.98 -21.80 -21.33
C ASP A 142 -9.58 -20.39 -21.33
N ALA A 143 -9.43 -19.63 -20.25
CA ALA A 143 -9.59 -18.18 -20.25
C ALA A 143 -8.82 -17.60 -19.06
N VAL A 144 -7.88 -16.70 -19.37
CA VAL A 144 -7.08 -15.98 -18.38
C VAL A 144 -7.12 -14.52 -18.77
N VAL A 145 -7.80 -13.71 -17.96
CA VAL A 145 -7.52 -12.28 -17.93
C VAL A 145 -6.46 -12.10 -16.86
N LYS A 146 -5.23 -11.79 -17.29
CA LYS A 146 -4.12 -11.53 -16.38
C LYS A 146 -4.43 -10.30 -15.52
N PRO A 147 -3.81 -10.15 -14.34
CA PRO A 147 -3.99 -8.98 -13.49
C PRO A 147 -3.68 -7.71 -14.30
N MET A 148 -4.64 -6.78 -14.32
CA MET A 148 -4.56 -5.53 -15.08
C MET A 148 -3.92 -4.40 -14.28
N MET A 149 -3.97 -4.45 -12.95
CA MET A 149 -3.41 -3.39 -12.12
C MET A 149 -1.89 -3.36 -12.24
N MET A 150 -1.40 -2.16 -12.50
CA MET A 150 0.02 -1.85 -12.53
C MET A 150 0.47 -1.27 -11.20
N SER A 151 -0.42 -0.55 -10.53
CA SER A 151 -0.20 -0.01 -9.18
C SER A 151 -0.34 -1.10 -8.13
N HIS A 152 0.50 -1.02 -7.11
CA HIS A 152 0.35 -1.76 -5.86
C HIS A 152 0.29 -0.73 -4.73
N TRP A 153 -0.75 0.12 -4.72
CA TRP A 153 -0.80 1.25 -3.79
C TRP A 153 -1.31 0.85 -2.41
N GLY A 154 -0.73 1.42 -1.36
CA GLY A 154 -1.14 1.27 0.04
C GLY A 154 -1.98 2.43 0.57
N GLN A 155 -1.94 2.60 1.90
CA GLN A 155 -2.74 3.61 2.61
C GLN A 155 -1.93 4.52 3.56
N GLU A 156 -0.68 4.17 3.83
CA GLU A 156 0.22 4.91 4.74
C GLU A 156 1.15 5.83 3.92
N ALA A 157 2.36 6.13 4.42
CA ALA A 157 3.43 6.59 3.54
C ALA A 157 3.57 5.59 2.38
N PHE A 158 3.47 5.98 1.11
CA PHE A 158 3.75 7.30 0.53
C PHE A 158 2.53 7.99 -0.10
N TYR A 159 1.33 7.62 0.33
CA TYR A 159 0.04 7.93 -0.29
C TYR A 159 -0.77 8.98 0.46
N ASN A 160 -0.44 9.24 1.72
CA ASN A 160 -1.28 10.00 2.65
C ASN A 160 -0.83 11.46 2.86
N TYR A 161 0.03 12.02 1.99
CA TYR A 161 0.64 13.34 2.24
C TYR A 161 -0.37 14.49 2.41
N TYR A 162 -1.53 14.47 1.78
CA TYR A 162 -2.56 15.50 1.99
C TYR A 162 -3.64 15.08 2.99
N CYS A 163 -3.56 13.88 3.57
CA CYS A 163 -4.45 13.47 4.64
C CYS A 163 -4.17 14.29 5.92
N PRO A 164 -5.17 14.45 6.80
CA PRO A 164 -5.02 15.16 8.07
C PRO A 164 -3.78 14.76 8.87
N ARG A 165 -3.12 15.75 9.48
CA ARG A 165 -1.96 15.51 10.34
C ARG A 165 -2.39 14.96 11.69
N ASP A 166 -1.66 13.96 12.17
CA ASP A 166 -1.82 13.38 13.50
C ASP A 166 -0.50 12.69 13.91
N TYR A 167 0.12 13.13 15.01
CA TYR A 167 1.40 12.59 15.48
C TYR A 167 1.36 11.10 15.86
N ALA A 168 0.17 10.54 16.08
CA ALA A 168 0.00 9.11 16.35
C ALA A 168 -0.07 8.24 15.08
N GLY A 169 -0.30 8.85 13.91
CA GLY A 169 -0.30 8.15 12.63
C GLY A 169 1.11 7.85 12.10
N ASP A 170 1.19 6.93 11.14
CA ASP A 170 2.42 6.76 10.34
C ASP A 170 2.79 8.09 9.70
N ASN A 171 4.10 8.39 9.58
CA ASN A 171 4.64 9.67 9.08
C ASN A 171 3.98 10.97 9.61
N ASN A 172 3.30 10.91 10.78
CA ASN A 172 2.49 11.98 11.38
C ASN A 172 1.20 12.34 10.60
N ARG A 173 0.60 11.37 9.90
CA ARG A 173 -0.67 11.54 9.20
C ARG A 173 -1.58 10.33 9.38
N VAL A 174 -2.88 10.60 9.29
CA VAL A 174 -3.88 9.53 9.20
C VAL A 174 -3.73 8.76 7.89
N VAL A 175 -4.24 7.53 7.86
CA VAL A 175 -4.20 6.70 6.65
C VAL A 175 -5.24 7.16 5.62
N THR A 176 -5.03 6.86 4.35
CA THR A 176 -5.91 7.32 3.26
C THR A 176 -7.32 6.71 3.31
N GLY A 177 -7.42 5.45 3.72
CA GLY A 177 -8.64 4.64 3.69
C GLY A 177 -8.78 3.79 2.43
N CYS A 178 -9.24 2.55 2.62
CA CYS A 178 -9.28 1.52 1.57
C CYS A 178 -10.17 1.90 0.38
N VAL A 179 -11.30 2.57 0.63
CA VAL A 179 -12.23 3.03 -0.40
C VAL A 179 -11.54 4.02 -1.35
N ALA A 180 -10.82 4.99 -0.79
CA ALA A 180 -10.13 6.01 -1.58
C ALA A 180 -8.95 5.42 -2.36
N THR A 181 -8.15 4.54 -1.72
CA THR A 181 -7.05 3.84 -2.40
C THR A 181 -7.55 2.97 -3.55
N ALA A 182 -8.61 2.18 -3.36
CA ALA A 182 -9.20 1.36 -4.42
C ALA A 182 -9.68 2.22 -5.60
N MET A 183 -10.45 3.29 -5.33
CA MET A 183 -10.88 4.23 -6.38
C MET A 183 -9.69 4.85 -7.12
N ALA A 184 -8.62 5.21 -6.41
CA ALA A 184 -7.45 5.85 -7.00
C ALA A 184 -6.68 4.92 -7.94
N GLN A 185 -6.51 3.64 -7.57
CA GLN A 185 -5.89 2.63 -8.45
C GLN A 185 -6.70 2.46 -9.75
N LEU A 186 -8.03 2.50 -9.64
CA LEU A 186 -8.96 2.45 -10.78
C LEU A 186 -8.82 3.67 -11.71
N LEU A 187 -8.70 4.88 -11.14
CA LEU A 187 -8.45 6.11 -11.89
C LEU A 187 -7.06 6.15 -12.53
N TYR A 188 -6.05 5.61 -11.85
CA TYR A 188 -4.68 5.50 -12.36
C TYR A 188 -4.61 4.53 -13.54
N TYR A 189 -5.30 3.38 -13.47
CA TYR A 189 -5.41 2.44 -14.58
C TYR A 189 -6.00 3.09 -15.84
N PHE A 190 -7.09 3.84 -15.68
CA PHE A 190 -7.72 4.56 -16.79
C PHE A 190 -7.05 5.88 -17.13
N ARG A 191 -6.06 6.35 -16.35
CA ARG A 191 -5.40 7.66 -16.50
C ARG A 191 -6.38 8.80 -16.82
N PHE A 192 -7.51 8.81 -16.10
CA PHE A 192 -8.63 9.70 -16.39
C PHE A 192 -9.43 10.04 -15.12
N PRO A 193 -9.91 11.29 -14.99
CA PRO A 193 -9.76 12.42 -15.92
C PRO A 193 -8.54 13.30 -15.58
N GLU A 194 -8.10 14.15 -16.52
CA GLU A 194 -7.08 15.19 -16.24
C GLU A 194 -7.56 16.21 -15.19
N SER A 195 -8.86 16.47 -15.13
CA SER A 195 -9.52 17.33 -14.14
C SER A 195 -10.92 16.83 -13.86
N GLY A 196 -11.42 17.05 -12.65
CA GLY A 196 -12.77 16.64 -12.27
C GLY A 196 -13.84 17.69 -12.60
N VAL A 197 -14.94 17.65 -11.85
CA VAL A 197 -16.09 18.55 -11.97
C VAL A 197 -16.52 19.00 -10.58
N GLY A 198 -16.81 20.29 -10.44
CA GLY A 198 -17.31 20.87 -9.19
C GLY A 198 -16.31 20.82 -8.03
N SER A 199 -16.82 20.99 -6.83
CA SER A 199 -16.08 20.93 -5.57
C SER A 199 -16.96 20.34 -4.49
N TYR A 200 -16.36 19.80 -3.44
CA TYR A 200 -17.07 19.25 -2.29
C TYR A 200 -16.30 19.50 -0.99
N SER A 201 -17.05 19.65 0.09
CA SER A 201 -16.52 19.86 1.44
C SER A 201 -17.46 19.19 2.45
N TYR A 202 -16.87 18.57 3.47
CA TYR A 202 -17.59 18.08 4.64
C TYR A 202 -16.78 18.37 5.90
N THR A 203 -17.38 18.17 7.07
CA THR A 203 -16.70 18.37 8.36
C THR A 203 -16.45 17.01 9.00
N ASP A 204 -15.18 16.64 9.11
CA ASP A 204 -14.74 15.53 9.93
C ASP A 204 -14.84 15.92 11.42
N GLU A 205 -15.28 14.99 12.26
CA GLU A 205 -15.51 15.25 13.69
C GLU A 205 -14.22 15.58 14.45
N HIS A 206 -13.09 14.99 14.05
CA HIS A 206 -11.81 15.17 14.72
C HIS A 206 -10.89 16.17 14.00
N TYR A 207 -10.85 16.12 12.67
CA TYR A 207 -9.90 16.85 11.84
C TYR A 207 -10.49 18.11 11.18
N GLY A 208 -11.78 18.40 11.41
CA GLY A 208 -12.43 19.59 10.90
C GLY A 208 -12.75 19.52 9.41
N ILE A 209 -12.84 20.68 8.76
CA ILE A 209 -13.30 20.77 7.37
C ILE A 209 -12.28 20.12 6.43
N GLN A 210 -12.76 19.15 5.65
CA GLN A 210 -12.03 18.55 4.53
C GLN A 210 -12.66 19.07 3.23
N SER A 211 -11.85 19.32 2.20
CA SER A 211 -12.33 19.95 0.96
C SER A 211 -11.50 19.59 -0.25
N ALA A 212 -12.17 19.48 -1.40
CA ALA A 212 -11.55 19.25 -2.69
C ALA A 212 -12.28 20.05 -3.78
N ASP A 213 -11.52 20.82 -4.55
CA ASP A 213 -12.00 21.49 -5.76
C ASP A 213 -11.59 20.67 -6.97
N TYR A 214 -12.44 19.74 -7.38
CA TYR A 214 -12.19 18.82 -8.49
C TYR A 214 -12.08 19.55 -9.84
N ALA A 215 -12.82 20.64 -10.03
CA ALA A 215 -12.83 21.41 -11.27
C ALA A 215 -11.51 22.14 -11.53
N ASN A 216 -10.86 22.64 -10.46
CA ASN A 216 -9.57 23.32 -10.55
C ASN A 216 -8.37 22.41 -10.26
N ALA A 217 -8.60 21.15 -9.88
CA ALA A 217 -7.56 20.15 -9.73
C ALA A 217 -7.09 19.63 -11.10
N THR A 218 -5.77 19.46 -11.22
CA THR A 218 -5.14 18.73 -12.33
C THR A 218 -4.51 17.46 -11.78
N TYR A 219 -4.86 16.30 -12.36
CA TYR A 219 -4.31 15.00 -12.00
C TYR A 219 -3.24 14.59 -13.02
N ASN A 220 -1.97 14.75 -12.66
CA ASN A 220 -0.87 14.42 -13.56
C ASN A 220 -0.49 12.93 -13.42
N TYR A 221 -1.21 12.06 -14.14
CA TYR A 221 -0.93 10.63 -14.11
C TYR A 221 0.47 10.25 -14.54
N GLU A 222 1.20 11.10 -15.28
CA GLU A 222 2.57 10.79 -15.66
C GLU A 222 3.59 10.98 -14.53
N ALA A 223 3.22 11.76 -13.51
CA ALA A 223 3.98 11.93 -12.28
C ALA A 223 3.57 10.91 -11.19
N MET A 224 2.61 10.03 -11.48
CA MET A 224 2.21 8.92 -10.62
C MET A 224 2.97 7.65 -11.05
N CYS A 225 3.50 6.90 -10.08
CA CYS A 225 4.21 5.65 -10.31
C CYS A 225 3.45 4.44 -9.76
N ASP A 226 3.85 3.25 -10.22
CA ASP A 226 3.24 1.98 -9.83
C ASP A 226 3.50 1.63 -8.35
N ASP A 227 4.75 1.82 -7.93
CA ASP A 227 5.29 1.42 -6.63
C ASP A 227 6.15 2.56 -6.05
N PRO A 228 5.54 3.56 -5.37
CA PRO A 228 6.31 4.67 -4.80
C PRO A 228 7.22 4.18 -3.67
N VAL A 229 8.48 4.63 -3.70
CA VAL A 229 9.49 4.40 -2.64
C VAL A 229 9.80 5.66 -1.82
N SER A 230 9.12 6.75 -2.15
CA SER A 230 9.13 8.04 -1.47
C SER A 230 7.77 8.71 -1.69
N ILE A 231 7.48 9.77 -0.93
CA ILE A 231 6.19 10.50 -1.00
C ILE A 231 5.93 10.93 -2.45
N ASN A 232 4.81 10.49 -3.01
CA ASN A 232 4.33 10.92 -4.31
C ASN A 232 3.12 11.82 -4.11
N THR A 233 3.31 13.13 -4.28
CA THR A 233 2.26 14.14 -4.03
C THR A 233 1.12 14.05 -5.04
N GLU A 234 1.37 13.66 -6.29
CA GLU A 234 0.30 13.49 -7.28
C GLU A 234 -0.62 12.32 -6.93
N ILE A 235 -0.07 11.18 -6.49
CA ILE A 235 -0.85 10.05 -5.96
C ILE A 235 -1.61 10.49 -4.71
N SER A 236 -0.92 11.16 -3.78
CA SER A 236 -1.51 11.61 -2.51
C SER A 236 -2.70 12.57 -2.72
N LYS A 237 -2.59 13.48 -3.69
CA LYS A 237 -3.65 14.44 -4.05
C LYS A 237 -4.87 13.73 -4.62
N LEU A 238 -4.66 12.78 -5.53
CA LEU A 238 -5.74 11.97 -6.10
C LEU A 238 -6.50 11.22 -5.01
N ILE A 239 -5.77 10.49 -4.15
CA ILE A 239 -6.38 9.71 -3.07
C ILE A 239 -7.10 10.60 -2.06
N TYR A 240 -6.50 11.72 -1.65
CA TYR A 240 -7.16 12.67 -0.74
C TYR A 240 -8.46 13.22 -1.35
N HIS A 241 -8.46 13.65 -2.62
CA HIS A 241 -9.66 14.16 -3.28
C HIS A 241 -10.78 13.11 -3.35
N LEU A 242 -10.42 11.85 -3.64
CA LEU A 242 -11.38 10.73 -3.64
C LEU A 242 -11.93 10.47 -2.23
N GLY A 243 -11.07 10.52 -1.21
CA GLY A 243 -11.46 10.45 0.20
C GLY A 243 -12.44 11.56 0.59
N VAL A 244 -12.19 12.79 0.16
CA VAL A 244 -13.13 13.90 0.38
C VAL A 244 -14.49 13.63 -0.24
N GLY A 245 -14.52 13.07 -1.45
CA GLY A 245 -15.76 12.81 -2.17
C GLY A 245 -16.66 11.79 -1.47
N VAL A 246 -16.05 10.85 -0.74
CA VAL A 246 -16.76 9.84 0.04
C VAL A 246 -16.90 10.23 1.51
N ASP A 247 -16.80 11.51 1.90
CA ASP A 247 -16.97 11.94 3.30
C ASP A 247 -16.07 11.17 4.30
N MET A 248 -14.85 10.78 3.89
CA MET A 248 -13.99 9.83 4.62
C MET A 248 -13.91 10.10 6.13
N HIS A 249 -14.21 9.11 6.97
CA HIS A 249 -13.88 9.22 8.39
C HIS A 249 -12.40 8.90 8.57
N TYR A 250 -11.60 9.94 8.73
CA TYR A 250 -10.15 9.78 8.84
C TYR A 250 -9.76 9.27 10.23
N GLY A 251 -8.70 8.45 10.28
CA GLY A 251 -8.16 7.95 11.54
C GLY A 251 -6.74 7.40 11.42
N VAL A 252 -6.03 7.37 12.54
CA VAL A 252 -4.60 6.96 12.58
C VAL A 252 -4.37 5.48 12.26
N ASN A 253 -5.31 4.60 12.63
CA ASN A 253 -5.19 3.15 12.43
C ASN A 253 -6.12 2.61 11.33
N GLY A 254 -6.86 3.50 10.66
CA GLY A 254 -7.91 3.13 9.74
C GLY A 254 -8.78 4.32 9.42
N SER A 255 -9.04 4.51 8.13
CA SER A 255 -9.98 5.49 7.61
C SER A 255 -11.02 4.75 6.78
N GLY A 256 -12.30 5.07 6.94
CA GLY A 256 -13.38 4.31 6.30
C GLY A 256 -14.63 5.11 6.01
N MET A 257 -15.38 4.67 5.00
CA MET A 257 -16.75 5.08 4.73
C MET A 257 -17.50 3.95 4.02
N ASN A 258 -18.83 4.03 3.99
CA ASN A 258 -19.70 3.22 3.16
C ASN A 258 -19.31 3.23 1.65
N ASN A 259 -19.16 2.03 1.08
CA ASN A 259 -18.70 1.83 -0.30
C ASN A 259 -19.68 2.36 -1.36
N HIS A 260 -20.98 2.48 -1.05
CA HIS A 260 -21.98 2.93 -2.03
C HIS A 260 -21.75 4.38 -2.52
N SER A 261 -21.07 5.22 -1.72
CA SER A 261 -20.70 6.59 -2.11
C SER A 261 -19.68 6.63 -3.25
N ALA A 262 -18.83 5.61 -3.39
CA ALA A 262 -17.78 5.56 -4.41
C ALA A 262 -18.36 5.65 -5.83
N ALA A 263 -19.43 4.90 -6.13
CA ALA A 263 -20.09 4.96 -7.44
C ALA A 263 -20.64 6.37 -7.74
N TYR A 264 -21.17 7.06 -6.72
CA TYR A 264 -21.67 8.43 -6.84
C TYR A 264 -20.54 9.42 -7.12
N VAL A 265 -19.43 9.33 -6.38
CA VAL A 265 -18.26 10.21 -6.55
C VAL A 265 -17.70 10.10 -7.96
N LEU A 266 -17.53 8.87 -8.47
CA LEU A 266 -16.93 8.61 -9.78
C LEU A 266 -17.72 9.25 -10.92
N ARG A 267 -19.06 9.08 -10.94
CA ARG A 267 -19.92 9.68 -11.98
C ARG A 267 -20.14 11.18 -11.80
N THR A 268 -20.11 11.68 -10.56
CA THR A 268 -20.45 13.09 -10.26
C THR A 268 -19.24 14.02 -10.43
N TYR A 269 -18.09 13.62 -9.92
CA TYR A 269 -16.91 14.48 -9.81
C TYR A 269 -15.78 14.06 -10.76
N PHE A 270 -15.73 12.80 -11.20
CA PHE A 270 -14.61 12.26 -12.00
C PHE A 270 -14.96 11.83 -13.42
N LYS A 271 -16.15 12.21 -13.93
CA LYS A 271 -16.53 12.04 -15.35
C LYS A 271 -16.63 10.56 -15.79
N TYR A 272 -16.94 9.64 -14.88
CA TYR A 272 -17.22 8.24 -15.22
C TYR A 272 -18.64 8.04 -15.75
N ASP A 273 -18.85 6.92 -16.47
CA ASP A 273 -20.11 6.59 -17.13
C ASP A 273 -21.32 6.76 -16.18
N PRO A 274 -22.40 7.44 -16.59
CA PRO A 274 -23.61 7.58 -15.76
C PRO A 274 -24.24 6.25 -15.33
N ALA A 275 -23.97 5.15 -16.04
CA ALA A 275 -24.37 3.79 -15.67
C ALA A 275 -23.48 3.15 -14.59
N THR A 276 -22.48 3.86 -14.08
CA THR A 276 -21.65 3.43 -12.93
C THR A 276 -22.56 3.22 -11.72
N GLU A 277 -22.70 1.96 -11.32
CA GLU A 277 -23.71 1.53 -10.34
C GLU A 277 -23.10 0.64 -9.27
N TYR A 278 -23.62 0.78 -8.06
CA TYR A 278 -23.29 -0.05 -6.92
C TYR A 278 -24.19 -1.29 -6.87
N LEU A 279 -23.61 -2.48 -6.73
CA LEU A 279 -24.32 -3.73 -6.51
C LEU A 279 -23.92 -4.34 -5.17
N PHE A 280 -24.92 -4.82 -4.43
CA PHE A 280 -24.73 -5.51 -3.16
C PHE A 280 -25.15 -6.97 -3.29
N ARG A 281 -24.19 -7.90 -3.18
CA ARG A 281 -24.32 -9.32 -3.54
C ARG A 281 -25.58 -9.97 -2.98
N ASP A 282 -25.85 -9.75 -1.69
CA ASP A 282 -26.96 -10.38 -0.97
C ASP A 282 -28.35 -9.82 -1.36
N SER A 283 -28.39 -8.71 -2.11
CA SER A 283 -29.64 -8.10 -2.60
C SER A 283 -29.92 -8.36 -4.07
N THR A 284 -29.02 -9.06 -4.79
CA THR A 284 -29.17 -9.29 -6.24
C THR A 284 -29.46 -10.75 -6.56
N ASP A 285 -30.25 -10.98 -7.60
CA ASP A 285 -30.43 -12.31 -8.20
C ASP A 285 -29.44 -12.58 -9.36
N VAL A 286 -28.51 -11.65 -9.63
CA VAL A 286 -27.56 -11.80 -10.74
C VAL A 286 -26.46 -12.79 -10.38
N ASN A 287 -25.98 -13.54 -11.37
CA ASN A 287 -24.83 -14.40 -11.17
C ASN A 287 -23.58 -13.52 -10.97
N TRP A 288 -23.13 -13.44 -9.73
CA TRP A 288 -22.06 -12.56 -9.28
C TRP A 288 -20.76 -12.74 -10.08
N ASP A 289 -20.28 -13.97 -10.20
CA ASP A 289 -19.07 -14.30 -10.97
C ASP A 289 -19.20 -13.91 -12.44
N SER A 290 -20.39 -14.10 -13.05
CA SER A 290 -20.64 -13.71 -14.45
C SER A 290 -20.58 -12.19 -14.64
N VAL A 291 -21.01 -11.41 -13.65
CA VAL A 291 -20.87 -9.95 -13.68
C VAL A 291 -19.40 -9.58 -13.69
N ILE A 292 -18.59 -10.20 -12.82
CA ILE A 292 -17.16 -9.94 -12.74
C ILE A 292 -16.46 -10.29 -14.06
N VAL A 293 -16.66 -11.51 -14.55
CA VAL A 293 -16.08 -11.99 -15.81
C VAL A 293 -16.45 -11.07 -16.98
N ALA A 294 -17.71 -10.64 -17.10
CA ALA A 294 -18.15 -9.79 -18.19
C ALA A 294 -17.46 -8.41 -18.23
N HIS A 295 -17.04 -7.88 -17.09
CA HIS A 295 -16.26 -6.64 -17.02
C HIS A 295 -14.78 -6.90 -17.30
N LEU A 296 -14.21 -7.95 -16.70
CA LEU A 296 -12.79 -8.28 -16.90
C LEU A 296 -12.47 -8.66 -18.35
N GLU A 297 -13.36 -9.36 -19.06
CA GLU A 297 -13.20 -9.65 -20.50
C GLU A 297 -13.22 -8.40 -21.39
N ARG A 298 -13.62 -7.25 -20.84
CA ARG A 298 -13.63 -5.95 -21.53
C ARG A 298 -12.49 -5.03 -21.06
N ASP A 299 -11.51 -5.57 -20.35
CA ASP A 299 -10.42 -4.83 -19.72
C ASP A 299 -10.93 -3.71 -18.77
N ILE A 300 -11.99 -4.03 -18.00
CA ILE A 300 -12.57 -3.14 -16.98
C ILE A 300 -12.34 -3.79 -15.61
N PRO A 301 -11.29 -3.38 -14.87
CA PRO A 301 -11.08 -3.80 -13.49
C PRO A 301 -12.18 -3.21 -12.60
N MET A 302 -12.51 -3.92 -11.53
CA MET A 302 -13.69 -3.63 -10.72
C MET A 302 -13.31 -3.26 -9.31
N TYR A 303 -13.90 -2.17 -8.81
CA TYR A 303 -13.98 -1.93 -7.39
C TYR A 303 -14.79 -3.05 -6.74
N TYR A 304 -14.23 -3.63 -5.69
CA TYR A 304 -14.82 -4.70 -4.91
C TYR A 304 -14.73 -4.37 -3.43
N ALA A 305 -15.71 -4.79 -2.64
CA ALA A 305 -15.61 -4.75 -1.19
C ALA A 305 -16.19 -6.02 -0.57
N GLY A 306 -15.77 -6.31 0.66
CA GLY A 306 -16.31 -7.41 1.46
C GLY A 306 -16.05 -7.21 2.95
N TRP A 307 -16.75 -7.99 3.76
CA TRP A 307 -16.78 -7.85 5.20
C TRP A 307 -16.43 -9.16 5.90
N ALA A 308 -15.85 -9.04 7.10
CA ALA A 308 -15.61 -10.15 8.01
C ALA A 308 -16.81 -10.43 8.92
N ASP A 309 -17.72 -9.46 9.07
CA ASP A 309 -18.85 -9.49 9.98
C ASP A 309 -20.11 -8.80 9.40
N HIS A 310 -21.25 -8.99 10.06
CA HIS A 310 -22.51 -8.29 9.74
C HIS A 310 -22.80 -7.10 10.68
N GLU A 311 -21.85 -6.76 11.54
CA GLU A 311 -21.90 -5.60 12.44
C GLU A 311 -21.37 -4.33 11.75
N TRP A 312 -20.87 -4.46 10.52
CA TRP A 312 -20.32 -3.39 9.69
C TRP A 312 -19.11 -2.71 10.33
N ILE A 313 -18.29 -3.50 11.03
CA ILE A 313 -17.09 -3.01 11.74
C ILE A 313 -15.82 -3.33 10.94
N SER A 314 -15.73 -4.54 10.37
CA SER A 314 -14.54 -5.01 9.66
C SER A 314 -14.86 -5.25 8.19
N GLY A 315 -14.92 -4.13 7.44
CA GLY A 315 -15.06 -4.11 5.98
C GLY A 315 -13.76 -3.69 5.32
N HIS A 316 -13.56 -4.10 4.07
CA HIS A 316 -12.42 -3.67 3.26
C HIS A 316 -12.81 -3.50 1.79
N ALA A 317 -12.19 -2.52 1.13
CA ALA A 317 -12.38 -2.21 -0.28
C ALA A 317 -11.06 -2.39 -1.04
N PHE A 318 -11.15 -2.94 -2.25
CA PHE A 318 -10.03 -3.41 -3.04
C PHE A 318 -10.42 -3.55 -4.52
N ILE A 319 -9.51 -4.03 -5.37
CA ILE A 319 -9.73 -4.14 -6.81
C ILE A 319 -9.71 -5.61 -7.23
N CYS A 320 -10.71 -6.03 -8.02
CA CYS A 320 -10.71 -7.27 -8.77
C CYS A 320 -10.31 -6.97 -10.22
N ASP A 321 -9.18 -7.50 -10.69
CA ASP A 321 -8.55 -7.07 -11.95
C ASP A 321 -8.07 -8.21 -12.84
N GLY A 322 -8.43 -9.45 -12.52
CA GLY A 322 -8.09 -10.60 -13.35
C GLY A 322 -8.87 -11.83 -12.95
N TYR A 323 -8.85 -12.84 -13.80
CA TYR A 323 -9.32 -14.17 -13.44
C TYR A 323 -8.61 -15.24 -14.22
N LYS A 324 -8.56 -16.43 -13.63
CA LYS A 324 -8.17 -17.67 -14.30
C LYS A 324 -9.25 -18.71 -14.05
N ILE A 325 -9.40 -19.63 -14.99
CA ILE A 325 -10.20 -20.83 -14.79
C ILE A 325 -9.28 -21.94 -14.31
N GLN A 326 -9.43 -22.36 -13.06
CA GLN A 326 -8.73 -23.51 -12.50
C GLN A 326 -9.78 -24.54 -12.10
N ASP A 327 -9.62 -25.77 -12.58
CA ASP A 327 -10.54 -26.88 -12.28
C ASP A 327 -12.03 -26.57 -12.57
N SER A 328 -12.27 -25.77 -13.61
CA SER A 328 -13.63 -25.31 -14.03
C SER A 328 -14.32 -24.35 -13.07
N CYS A 329 -13.58 -23.82 -12.10
CA CYS A 329 -14.03 -22.77 -11.20
C CYS A 329 -13.30 -21.47 -11.54
N TYR A 330 -13.98 -20.34 -11.34
CA TYR A 330 -13.36 -19.03 -11.49
C TYR A 330 -12.52 -18.72 -10.25
N TYR A 331 -11.25 -18.40 -10.48
CA TYR A 331 -10.34 -17.80 -9.51
C TYR A 331 -10.10 -16.36 -9.94
N PHE A 332 -10.47 -15.41 -9.10
CA PHE A 332 -10.35 -13.99 -9.38
C PHE A 332 -9.10 -13.41 -8.72
N HIS A 333 -8.36 -12.59 -9.45
CA HIS A 333 -7.23 -11.87 -8.91
C HIS A 333 -7.72 -10.61 -8.19
N PHE A 334 -7.17 -10.37 -7.00
CA PHE A 334 -7.47 -9.20 -6.20
C PHE A 334 -6.18 -8.47 -5.83
N ASN A 335 -6.21 -7.14 -5.98
CA ASN A 335 -5.27 -6.19 -5.40
C ASN A 335 -5.92 -5.55 -4.18
N PHE A 336 -5.38 -5.83 -2.99
CA PHE A 336 -5.99 -5.44 -1.71
C PHE A 336 -5.68 -3.99 -1.27
N GLY A 337 -4.85 -3.26 -2.03
CA GLY A 337 -4.47 -1.91 -1.65
C GLY A 337 -3.56 -1.87 -0.41
N TRP A 338 -2.66 -2.85 -0.29
CA TRP A 338 -1.70 -3.03 0.82
C TRP A 338 -0.27 -3.19 0.30
N ASP A 339 0.16 -2.34 -0.63
CA ASP A 339 1.53 -2.36 -1.15
C ASP A 339 1.91 -3.69 -1.82
N GLY A 340 0.92 -4.33 -2.47
CA GLY A 340 1.04 -5.66 -3.10
C GLY A 340 0.98 -6.83 -2.12
N SER A 341 0.90 -6.56 -0.82
CA SER A 341 0.81 -7.60 0.21
C SER A 341 -0.51 -8.37 0.11
N ALA A 342 -0.40 -9.70 0.08
CA ALA A 342 -1.51 -10.65 -0.03
C ALA A 342 -2.32 -10.60 -1.33
N ASP A 343 -1.91 -9.79 -2.31
CA ASP A 343 -2.47 -9.81 -3.66
C ASP A 343 -2.36 -11.21 -4.28
N GLY A 344 -3.38 -11.60 -5.05
CA GLY A 344 -3.38 -12.92 -5.66
C GLY A 344 -4.76 -13.41 -6.07
N TYR A 345 -4.82 -14.70 -6.42
CA TYR A 345 -6.03 -15.34 -6.91
C TYR A 345 -6.82 -16.00 -5.78
N PHE A 346 -8.10 -15.65 -5.66
CA PHE A 346 -9.03 -16.16 -4.65
C PHE A 346 -10.35 -16.58 -5.29
N TYR A 347 -11.12 -17.41 -4.59
CA TYR A 347 -12.53 -17.59 -4.91
C TYR A 347 -13.35 -16.47 -4.28
N THR A 348 -14.42 -16.04 -4.94
CA THR A 348 -15.38 -15.07 -4.38
C THR A 348 -16.05 -15.57 -3.10
N ASP A 349 -16.18 -16.89 -2.92
CA ASP A 349 -16.72 -17.52 -1.71
C ASP A 349 -15.64 -17.90 -0.68
N ASN A 350 -14.37 -17.62 -0.96
CA ASN A 350 -13.25 -17.91 -0.07
C ASN A 350 -12.15 -16.83 -0.18
N LEU A 351 -12.52 -15.61 0.16
CA LEU A 351 -11.68 -14.41 0.12
C LEU A 351 -10.97 -14.19 1.47
N HIS A 352 -9.89 -14.95 1.68
CA HIS A 352 -9.06 -14.91 2.90
C HIS A 352 -7.60 -14.49 2.59
N PRO A 353 -7.32 -13.20 2.40
CA PRO A 353 -5.94 -12.72 2.26
C PRO A 353 -5.24 -12.68 3.61
N GLY A 354 -4.16 -13.46 3.75
CA GLY A 354 -3.42 -13.55 5.01
C GLY A 354 -4.31 -14.07 6.15
N SER A 355 -4.49 -13.27 7.20
CA SER A 355 -5.38 -13.57 8.33
C SER A 355 -6.76 -12.90 8.27
N SER A 356 -7.05 -12.17 7.20
CA SER A 356 -8.29 -11.42 7.01
C SER A 356 -9.38 -12.28 6.34
N ASN A 357 -10.64 -11.85 6.46
CA ASN A 357 -11.81 -12.55 5.90
C ASN A 357 -12.77 -11.52 5.29
N PHE A 358 -13.13 -11.68 4.02
CA PHE A 358 -14.02 -10.76 3.30
C PHE A 358 -15.17 -11.49 2.58
N ASN A 359 -15.63 -12.60 3.16
CA ASN A 359 -16.65 -13.47 2.54
C ASN A 359 -18.09 -12.98 2.71
N LEU A 360 -18.34 -11.99 3.58
CA LEU A 360 -19.70 -11.52 3.87
C LEU A 360 -19.99 -10.20 3.17
N ALA A 361 -21.28 -9.94 2.91
CA ALA A 361 -21.81 -8.65 2.48
C ALA A 361 -21.01 -8.04 1.31
N GLN A 362 -20.69 -8.85 0.30
CA GLN A 362 -19.80 -8.43 -0.78
C GLN A 362 -20.46 -7.41 -1.72
N GLU A 363 -19.64 -6.52 -2.27
CA GLU A 363 -20.10 -5.33 -2.98
C GLU A 363 -19.25 -5.09 -4.23
N LEU A 364 -19.87 -4.58 -5.28
CA LEU A 364 -19.23 -4.26 -6.56
C LEU A 364 -19.64 -2.88 -7.03
N ILE A 365 -18.76 -2.22 -7.79
CA ILE A 365 -19.16 -1.13 -8.67
C ILE A 365 -19.02 -1.60 -10.11
N VAL A 366 -20.15 -1.67 -10.82
CA VAL A 366 -20.24 -2.09 -12.22
C VAL A 366 -20.25 -0.89 -13.16
N ASN A 367 -19.91 -1.12 -14.42
CA ASN A 367 -19.83 -0.12 -15.49
C ASN A 367 -18.92 1.07 -15.15
N CYS A 368 -17.94 0.87 -14.27
CA CYS A 368 -17.03 1.90 -13.82
C CYS A 368 -15.90 2.12 -14.84
N TYR A 369 -16.16 2.92 -15.87
CA TYR A 369 -15.15 3.35 -16.85
C TYR A 369 -15.40 4.80 -17.29
N PRO A 370 -14.40 5.48 -17.90
CA PRO A 370 -14.53 6.87 -18.35
C PRO A 370 -15.72 7.11 -19.31
N ASP A 371 -16.51 8.16 -19.07
CA ASP A 371 -17.56 8.59 -20.01
C ASP A 371 -16.95 9.33 -21.20
N THR A 372 -16.58 8.56 -22.21
CA THR A 372 -15.97 9.09 -23.43
C THR A 372 -16.98 9.58 -24.46
N ALA A 373 -18.29 9.43 -24.19
CA ALA A 373 -19.34 10.01 -25.01
C ALA A 373 -19.52 11.50 -24.70
N LEU A 374 -19.37 11.89 -23.43
CA LEU A 374 -19.49 13.29 -23.00
C LEU A 374 -18.14 13.99 -22.83
N TYR A 375 -17.08 13.27 -22.47
CA TYR A 375 -15.78 13.88 -22.14
C TYR A 375 -14.66 13.35 -23.05
N PRO A 376 -13.82 14.24 -23.60
CA PRO A 376 -12.69 13.81 -24.42
C PRO A 376 -11.68 13.06 -23.55
N TYR A 377 -11.25 11.89 -24.02
CA TYR A 377 -10.15 11.16 -23.40
C TYR A 377 -8.81 11.79 -23.84
N PRO A 378 -7.81 11.96 -22.94
CA PRO A 378 -6.61 12.79 -23.13
C PRO A 378 -5.84 12.58 -24.44
N ALA A 379 -5.78 11.36 -24.96
CA ALA A 379 -5.19 11.09 -26.27
C ALA A 379 -6.25 10.50 -27.20
N PRO A 380 -6.91 11.31 -28.04
CA PRO A 380 -7.75 10.82 -29.14
C PRO A 380 -6.96 10.69 -30.46
N THR A 381 -5.73 11.18 -30.53
CA THR A 381 -4.86 11.20 -31.73
C THR A 381 -3.57 10.40 -31.52
N PRO A 382 -2.96 9.85 -32.58
CA PRO A 382 -1.62 9.26 -32.50
C PRO A 382 -0.62 10.26 -31.92
N LEU A 383 0.22 9.81 -30.98
CA LEU A 383 1.23 10.64 -30.36
C LEU A 383 2.38 10.92 -31.33
N THR A 384 2.70 12.19 -31.54
CA THR A 384 3.87 12.64 -32.29
C THR A 384 4.58 13.77 -31.54
N GLY A 385 5.90 13.72 -31.42
CA GLY A 385 6.70 14.76 -30.76
C GLY A 385 7.48 14.24 -29.57
N ASN A 386 7.61 15.08 -28.53
CA ASN A 386 8.34 14.71 -27.32
C ASN A 386 7.77 15.39 -26.08
N LYS A 387 8.12 14.84 -24.91
CA LYS A 387 7.82 15.41 -23.60
C LYS A 387 8.94 15.12 -22.61
N VAL A 388 9.26 16.11 -21.78
CA VAL A 388 10.20 15.96 -20.66
C VAL A 388 9.42 15.71 -19.37
N LEU A 389 9.84 14.69 -18.63
CA LEU A 389 9.29 14.30 -17.33
C LEU A 389 10.31 14.68 -16.25
N THR A 390 9.93 15.59 -15.35
CA THR A 390 10.84 16.20 -14.37
C THR A 390 10.70 15.67 -12.95
N THR A 391 9.76 14.75 -12.71
CA THR A 391 9.58 14.14 -11.39
C THR A 391 10.58 13.02 -11.15
N THR A 392 10.87 12.73 -9.89
CA THR A 392 11.78 11.64 -9.47
C THR A 392 11.13 10.26 -9.53
N ALA A 393 9.82 10.19 -9.67
CA ALA A 393 9.10 8.97 -9.99
C ALA A 393 7.88 9.31 -10.86
N GLY A 394 7.47 8.36 -11.69
CA GLY A 394 6.35 8.54 -12.59
C GLY A 394 6.15 7.34 -13.50
N SER A 395 5.20 7.46 -14.41
CA SER A 395 4.94 6.43 -15.42
C SER A 395 4.38 7.04 -16.68
N PHE A 396 4.40 6.36 -17.81
CA PHE A 396 3.72 6.81 -19.03
C PHE A 396 3.31 5.62 -19.89
N THR A 397 2.35 5.86 -20.76
CA THR A 397 1.76 4.90 -21.70
C THR A 397 1.72 5.56 -23.07
N ASP A 398 1.44 4.80 -24.13
CA ASP A 398 1.25 5.35 -25.48
C ASP A 398 -0.07 6.15 -25.66
N GLY A 399 -0.84 6.30 -24.58
CA GLY A 399 -2.02 7.15 -24.51
C GLY A 399 -3.30 6.49 -25.03
N THR A 400 -3.25 5.25 -25.52
CA THR A 400 -4.49 4.50 -25.75
C THR A 400 -5.15 4.09 -24.45
N ARG A 401 -6.47 3.91 -24.55
CA ARG A 401 -7.26 3.38 -23.46
C ARG A 401 -6.86 1.92 -23.22
N PRO A 402 -6.87 1.43 -21.97
CA PRO A 402 -6.45 0.06 -21.67
C PRO A 402 -7.26 -1.04 -22.39
N TYR A 403 -8.54 -0.76 -22.70
CA TYR A 403 -9.45 -1.66 -23.42
C TYR A 403 -9.42 -1.49 -24.96
N GLU A 404 -8.51 -0.69 -25.50
CA GLU A 404 -8.30 -0.52 -26.93
C GLU A 404 -6.91 -1.03 -27.34
N ALA A 405 -6.76 -1.38 -28.62
CA ALA A 405 -5.44 -1.64 -29.17
C ALA A 405 -4.65 -0.33 -29.33
N TYR A 406 -3.32 -0.39 -29.17
CA TYR A 406 -2.50 0.80 -29.28
C TYR A 406 -2.49 1.38 -30.69
N ARG A 407 -2.26 2.68 -30.81
CA ARG A 407 -2.41 3.38 -32.10
C ARG A 407 -1.27 3.15 -33.07
N ASN A 408 -1.61 3.24 -34.35
CA ASN A 408 -0.68 3.20 -35.47
C ASN A 408 -0.05 4.57 -35.73
N ASN A 409 1.10 4.60 -36.41
CA ASN A 409 1.79 5.81 -36.88
C ASN A 409 2.19 6.80 -35.75
N MET A 410 2.62 6.29 -34.60
CA MET A 410 3.19 7.09 -33.52
C MET A 410 4.70 7.24 -33.68
N ASP A 411 5.21 8.41 -33.33
CA ASP A 411 6.66 8.67 -33.19
C ASP A 411 6.81 9.68 -32.04
N TYR A 412 6.97 9.15 -30.84
CA TYR A 412 6.95 9.94 -29.62
C TYR A 412 8.11 9.59 -28.71
N THR A 413 8.73 10.62 -28.13
CA THR A 413 9.84 10.48 -27.19
C THR A 413 9.50 11.06 -25.83
N TRP A 414 9.56 10.24 -24.79
CA TRP A 414 9.60 10.71 -23.41
C TRP A 414 11.06 10.84 -22.97
N THR A 415 11.40 11.96 -22.36
CA THR A 415 12.71 12.21 -21.75
C THR A 415 12.52 12.30 -20.24
N ILE A 416 12.95 11.29 -19.51
CA ILE A 416 13.01 11.29 -18.05
C ILE A 416 14.24 12.07 -17.64
N GLN A 417 14.02 13.26 -17.07
CA GLN A 417 15.06 14.18 -16.62
C GLN A 417 14.61 14.83 -15.30
N PRO A 418 14.76 14.11 -14.17
CA PRO A 418 14.31 14.59 -12.86
C PRO A 418 14.94 15.93 -12.49
N ALA A 419 14.17 16.82 -11.87
CA ALA A 419 14.64 18.15 -11.47
C ALA A 419 15.52 18.13 -10.20
N ASP A 420 15.35 17.11 -9.36
CA ASP A 420 16.20 16.89 -8.18
C ASP A 420 17.59 16.43 -8.65
N PRO A 421 18.69 17.12 -8.32
CA PRO A 421 20.03 16.72 -8.74
C PRO A 421 20.65 15.61 -7.87
N GLY A 422 20.05 15.26 -6.73
CA GLY A 422 20.64 14.38 -5.72
C GLY A 422 20.41 12.89 -5.94
N PHE A 423 19.65 12.47 -6.95
CA PHE A 423 19.50 11.04 -7.25
C PHE A 423 20.78 10.44 -7.84
N THR A 424 21.00 9.15 -7.58
CA THR A 424 22.21 8.44 -8.06
C THR A 424 22.00 7.64 -9.32
N SER A 425 20.77 7.16 -9.54
CA SER A 425 20.41 6.29 -10.66
C SER A 425 18.92 6.34 -10.95
N ILE A 426 18.55 5.93 -12.16
CA ILE A 426 17.16 5.84 -12.61
C ILE A 426 16.84 4.38 -12.93
N THR A 427 15.80 3.84 -12.29
CA THR A 427 15.23 2.53 -12.57
C THR A 427 14.02 2.70 -13.49
N VAL A 428 13.99 1.94 -14.58
CA VAL A 428 12.90 1.90 -15.56
C VAL A 428 12.35 0.48 -15.65
N ASN A 429 11.07 0.34 -15.33
CA ASN A 429 10.28 -0.88 -15.45
C ASN A 429 9.36 -0.74 -16.66
N THR A 430 9.52 -1.61 -17.65
CA THR A 430 8.77 -1.56 -18.91
C THR A 430 7.91 -2.80 -19.03
N ARG A 431 6.60 -2.64 -19.20
CA ARG A 431 5.70 -3.66 -19.73
C ARG A 431 5.32 -3.25 -21.15
N TYR A 432 5.40 -4.18 -22.09
CA TYR A 432 5.11 -3.89 -23.48
C TYR A 432 4.46 -5.08 -24.15
N ASP A 433 3.64 -4.77 -25.14
CA ASP A 433 3.01 -5.69 -26.08
C ASP A 433 2.94 -4.97 -27.42
N LEU A 434 3.96 -5.22 -28.25
CA LEU A 434 4.21 -4.50 -29.50
C LEU A 434 4.02 -5.41 -30.71
N ALA A 435 3.41 -4.87 -31.76
CA ALA A 435 3.25 -5.52 -33.04
C ALA A 435 4.57 -5.62 -33.82
N ASP A 436 4.56 -6.49 -34.82
CA ASP A 436 5.65 -6.66 -35.76
C ASP A 436 6.01 -5.34 -36.49
N GLY A 437 7.29 -4.96 -36.39
CA GLY A 437 7.83 -3.74 -37.01
C GLY A 437 7.78 -2.50 -36.11
N ASP A 438 7.12 -2.59 -34.96
CA ASP A 438 7.08 -1.50 -33.98
C ASP A 438 8.23 -1.61 -32.99
N THR A 439 8.63 -0.48 -32.44
CA THR A 439 9.84 -0.41 -31.62
C THR A 439 9.69 0.57 -30.46
N LEU A 440 10.07 0.11 -29.27
CA LEU A 440 10.39 0.96 -28.13
C LEU A 440 11.90 0.95 -27.92
N LEU A 441 12.53 2.12 -28.08
CA LEU A 441 13.96 2.34 -27.84
C LEU A 441 14.12 3.05 -26.49
N ILE A 442 14.87 2.47 -25.57
CA ILE A 442 15.24 3.09 -24.30
C ILE A 442 16.76 3.28 -24.26
N SER A 443 17.23 4.50 -24.07
CA SER A 443 18.65 4.84 -23.99
C SER A 443 18.91 5.89 -22.92
N CYS A 444 20.13 5.90 -22.38
CA CYS A 444 20.58 6.97 -21.51
C CYS A 444 21.55 7.92 -22.23
N ASP A 445 21.79 9.08 -21.62
CA ASP A 445 22.80 10.06 -21.99
C ASP A 445 24.25 9.54 -22.01
N ASN A 446 24.54 8.46 -21.26
CA ASN A 446 25.85 7.81 -21.26
C ASN A 446 26.00 6.81 -22.42
N SER A 447 26.73 7.21 -23.46
CA SER A 447 26.96 6.39 -24.67
C SER A 447 27.74 5.08 -24.45
N SER A 448 28.31 4.86 -23.26
CA SER A 448 28.95 3.58 -22.91
C SER A 448 27.94 2.50 -22.51
N ILE A 449 26.71 2.89 -22.15
CA ILE A 449 25.63 1.98 -21.79
C ILE A 449 24.82 1.68 -23.06
N PRO A 450 24.67 0.40 -23.45
CA PRO A 450 23.93 0.05 -24.66
C PRO A 450 22.44 0.33 -24.49
N ALA A 451 21.83 0.90 -25.52
CA ALA A 451 20.38 1.09 -25.58
C ALA A 451 19.64 -0.25 -25.61
N LEU A 452 18.44 -0.28 -25.02
CA LEU A 452 17.50 -1.39 -25.12
C LEU A 452 16.52 -1.14 -26.26
N ILE A 453 16.29 -2.17 -27.06
CA ILE A 453 15.36 -2.14 -28.18
C ILE A 453 14.37 -3.27 -27.96
N PHE A 454 13.10 -2.91 -27.79
CA PHE A 454 11.99 -3.85 -27.66
C PHE A 454 11.21 -3.90 -28.97
N THR A 455 10.99 -5.11 -29.48
CA THR A 455 10.31 -5.39 -30.76
C THR A 455 9.56 -6.71 -30.65
N ASN A 456 8.36 -6.81 -31.24
CA ASN A 456 7.59 -8.05 -31.42
C ASN A 456 7.66 -9.04 -30.23
N ASP A 457 7.22 -8.59 -29.06
CA ASP A 457 7.11 -9.44 -27.88
C ASP A 457 6.09 -8.87 -26.90
N SER A 458 5.62 -9.73 -26.00
CA SER A 458 4.91 -9.35 -24.78
C SER A 458 5.74 -9.78 -23.58
N ALA A 459 6.37 -8.81 -22.92
CA ALA A 459 7.24 -9.08 -21.78
C ALA A 459 7.29 -7.90 -20.79
N GLN A 460 7.94 -8.17 -19.67
CA GLN A 460 8.33 -7.17 -18.69
C GLN A 460 9.86 -7.12 -18.61
N SER A 461 10.41 -5.91 -18.54
CA SER A 461 11.83 -5.64 -18.35
C SER A 461 12.03 -4.65 -17.21
N SER A 462 13.14 -4.76 -16.51
CA SER A 462 13.56 -3.82 -15.46
C SER A 462 15.04 -3.53 -15.64
N VAL A 463 15.40 -2.25 -15.67
CA VAL A 463 16.78 -1.81 -15.82
C VAL A 463 17.06 -0.63 -14.91
N THR A 464 18.24 -0.59 -14.31
CA THR A 464 18.74 0.54 -13.51
C THR A 464 20.02 1.04 -14.14
N TRP A 465 20.08 2.35 -14.40
CA TRP A 465 21.25 2.99 -14.99
C TRP A 465 21.68 4.21 -14.19
N ASP A 466 23.00 4.34 -14.04
CA ASP A 466 23.66 5.51 -13.46
C ASP A 466 23.78 6.58 -14.57
N CYS A 467 22.68 7.30 -14.80
CA CYS A 467 22.54 8.30 -15.86
C CYS A 467 21.70 9.47 -15.35
N THR A 468 21.90 10.66 -15.92
CA THR A 468 21.13 11.85 -15.51
C THR A 468 19.85 12.02 -16.33
N GLU A 469 19.80 11.36 -17.50
CA GLU A 469 18.68 11.42 -18.41
C GLU A 469 18.46 10.07 -19.10
N ILE A 470 17.19 9.65 -19.22
CA ILE A 470 16.75 8.49 -20.02
C ILE A 470 15.75 8.96 -21.07
N THR A 471 15.98 8.55 -22.32
CA THR A 471 15.05 8.75 -23.43
C THR A 471 14.36 7.44 -23.79
N CYS A 472 13.04 7.48 -23.87
CA CYS A 472 12.18 6.38 -24.31
C CYS A 472 11.44 6.81 -25.58
N ARG A 473 11.77 6.22 -26.74
CA ARG A 473 11.13 6.54 -28.02
C ARG A 473 10.31 5.38 -28.54
N LEU A 474 9.01 5.60 -28.69
CA LEU A 474 8.07 4.65 -29.29
C LEU A 474 7.82 5.03 -30.75
N VAL A 475 8.03 4.08 -31.66
CA VAL A 475 7.70 4.20 -33.07
C VAL A 475 6.75 3.08 -33.47
N THR A 476 5.58 3.44 -33.99
CA THR A 476 4.53 2.49 -34.39
C THR A 476 4.13 2.66 -35.84
N HIS A 477 3.80 1.56 -36.51
CA HIS A 477 3.55 1.50 -37.95
C HIS A 477 2.12 1.02 -38.25
N GLN A 478 1.93 -0.04 -39.06
CA GLN A 478 0.64 -0.48 -39.62
C GLN A 478 -0.29 -1.14 -38.57
N SER A 479 -1.32 -1.87 -38.98
CA SER A 479 -2.47 -2.22 -38.12
C SER A 479 -2.12 -3.08 -36.90
N ASN A 480 -2.17 -2.46 -35.71
CA ASN A 480 -1.85 -3.08 -34.42
C ASN A 480 -3.08 -3.69 -33.72
N LEU A 481 -4.01 -4.31 -34.47
CA LEU A 481 -5.40 -4.59 -34.04
C LEU A 481 -5.57 -5.45 -32.77
N GLU A 482 -4.51 -6.08 -32.26
CA GLU A 482 -4.60 -7.03 -31.14
C GLU A 482 -3.64 -6.70 -29.98
N HIS A 483 -2.77 -5.70 -30.13
CA HIS A 483 -1.71 -5.45 -29.15
C HIS A 483 -2.02 -4.28 -28.21
N LYS A 484 -1.52 -4.34 -26.98
CA LYS A 484 -1.85 -3.42 -25.88
C LYS A 484 -0.91 -2.23 -25.68
N GLY A 485 0.22 -2.17 -26.37
CA GLY A 485 1.10 -1.01 -26.37
C GLY A 485 2.15 -1.05 -25.27
N ILE A 486 2.40 0.09 -24.61
CA ILE A 486 3.46 0.18 -23.59
C ILE A 486 2.94 0.78 -22.29
N HIS A 487 3.51 0.34 -21.19
CA HIS A 487 3.51 1.02 -19.91
C HIS A 487 4.93 1.04 -19.36
N VAL A 488 5.46 2.23 -19.13
CA VAL A 488 6.79 2.44 -18.58
C VAL A 488 6.64 3.15 -17.25
N ASN A 489 7.12 2.52 -16.18
CA ASN A 489 7.22 3.10 -14.84
C ASN A 489 8.68 3.41 -14.54
N TYR A 490 8.95 4.52 -13.89
CA TYR A 490 10.30 4.90 -13.51
C TYR A 490 10.37 5.46 -12.09
N SER A 491 11.54 5.30 -11.48
CA SER A 491 11.84 5.82 -10.15
C SER A 491 13.33 6.12 -10.04
N CYS A 492 13.66 7.18 -9.32
CA CYS A 492 15.01 7.58 -9.01
C CYS A 492 15.43 7.00 -7.66
N ASN A 493 16.68 6.53 -7.57
CA ASN A 493 17.28 6.21 -6.29
C ASN A 493 17.82 7.49 -5.66
N ILE A 494 17.13 7.98 -4.63
CA ILE A 494 17.50 9.19 -3.88
C ILE A 494 18.20 8.75 -2.59
N PRO A 495 19.40 9.26 -2.27
CA PRO A 495 20.05 9.02 -0.99
C PRO A 495 19.13 9.43 0.17
N ALA A 496 18.91 8.50 1.10
CA ALA A 496 18.13 8.81 2.30
C ALA A 496 18.99 9.64 3.27
N TYR A 497 18.67 10.93 3.39
CA TYR A 497 19.11 11.75 4.51
C TYR A 497 18.17 11.53 5.69
N CYS A 498 18.72 11.59 6.90
CA CYS A 498 18.02 11.40 8.16
C CYS A 498 17.26 10.06 8.30
N PRO A 499 17.82 9.04 8.99
CA PRO A 499 17.15 7.75 9.13
C PRO A 499 15.79 7.91 9.82
N ALA A 500 14.77 7.19 9.33
CA ALA A 500 13.37 7.35 9.74
C ALA A 500 13.16 7.35 11.27
N THR A 501 13.93 6.54 12.01
CA THR A 501 14.00 6.66 13.48
C THR A 501 15.40 6.37 14.01
N HIS A 502 15.92 7.25 14.88
CA HIS A 502 17.17 7.01 15.62
C HIS A 502 17.03 7.34 17.11
N THR A 503 17.68 6.56 17.99
CA THR A 503 17.68 6.80 19.44
C THR A 503 19.11 6.94 19.97
N TYR A 504 19.39 8.12 20.54
CA TYR A 504 20.62 8.48 21.22
C TYR A 504 20.50 8.21 22.72
N THR A 505 21.46 7.48 23.29
CA THR A 505 21.48 7.13 24.73
C THR A 505 22.75 7.58 25.46
N ALA A 506 23.74 8.08 24.72
CA ALA A 506 24.95 8.66 25.28
C ALA A 506 24.64 9.97 26.02
N ALA A 507 25.50 10.36 26.97
CA ALA A 507 25.32 11.59 27.75
C ALA A 507 25.48 12.87 26.91
N SER A 508 26.18 12.77 25.78
CA SER A 508 26.31 13.83 24.79
C SER A 508 26.49 13.24 23.40
N GLY A 509 26.29 14.06 22.38
CA GLY A 509 26.51 13.67 20.99
C GLY A 509 26.15 14.77 20.01
N VAL A 510 26.41 14.49 18.72
CA VAL A 510 26.05 15.35 17.59
C VAL A 510 24.88 14.70 16.85
N ILE A 511 23.95 15.53 16.42
CA ILE A 511 22.78 15.17 15.63
C ILE A 511 22.74 16.07 14.40
N SER A 512 22.57 15.48 13.22
CA SER A 512 22.29 16.20 11.99
C SER A 512 21.18 15.54 11.18
N ASP A 513 20.69 16.24 10.17
CA ASP A 513 19.82 15.67 9.13
C ASP A 513 20.59 14.79 8.13
N GLY A 514 21.92 14.86 8.10
CA GLY A 514 22.77 13.95 7.34
C GLY A 514 22.94 14.32 5.86
N SER A 515 22.46 15.49 5.43
CA SER A 515 22.75 16.03 4.09
C SER A 515 24.18 16.57 3.97
N GLU A 516 24.85 16.81 5.11
CA GLU A 516 26.23 17.31 5.19
C GLU A 516 26.43 18.64 4.45
N ALA A 517 27.12 18.62 3.32
CA ALA A 517 27.37 19.80 2.50
C ALA A 517 26.34 19.99 1.38
N GLU A 518 25.48 18.99 1.16
CA GLU A 518 24.40 19.05 0.19
C GLU A 518 23.12 19.57 0.86
N PRO A 519 22.21 20.21 0.10
CA PRO A 519 20.89 20.56 0.63
C PRO A 519 20.10 19.31 1.03
N TYR A 520 19.24 19.42 2.05
CA TYR A 520 18.30 18.34 2.38
C TYR A 520 17.30 18.11 1.24
N HIS A 521 16.59 16.96 1.26
CA HIS A 521 15.54 16.67 0.29
C HIS A 521 14.16 17.17 0.74
N ASN A 522 13.35 17.61 -0.22
CA ASN A 522 11.92 17.83 -0.03
C ASN A 522 11.23 16.53 0.43
N LEU A 523 10.05 16.67 1.04
CA LEU A 523 9.22 15.55 1.49
C LEU A 523 9.95 14.61 2.45
N THR A 524 10.93 15.13 3.20
CA THR A 524 11.67 14.40 4.22
C THR A 524 10.91 14.47 5.53
N THR A 525 10.81 13.33 6.21
CA THR A 525 10.29 13.25 7.59
C THR A 525 11.13 12.27 8.39
N CYS A 526 11.74 12.74 9.48
CA CYS A 526 12.52 11.86 10.34
C CYS A 526 12.36 12.17 11.83
N LYS A 527 12.37 11.09 12.64
CA LYS A 527 12.11 11.11 14.08
C LYS A 527 13.37 10.72 14.85
N GLN A 528 13.93 11.64 15.62
CA GLN A 528 15.12 11.35 16.44
C GLN A 528 14.80 11.49 17.93
N ARG A 529 15.39 10.64 18.76
CA ARG A 529 15.09 10.58 20.20
C ARG A 529 16.36 10.61 21.03
N ILE A 530 16.41 11.48 22.02
CA ILE A 530 17.45 11.47 23.05
C ILE A 530 16.82 10.85 24.30
N MET A 531 17.44 9.79 24.81
CA MET A 531 16.98 9.03 25.97
C MET A 531 18.14 8.83 26.94
N LEU A 532 18.37 9.83 27.79
CA LEU A 532 19.42 9.76 28.81
C LEU A 532 19.00 8.87 29.99
N ASN A 533 20.00 8.33 30.68
CA ASN A 533 19.79 7.55 31.89
C ASN A 533 19.30 8.43 33.07
N ASN A 534 18.96 7.80 34.19
CA ASN A 534 18.38 8.49 35.35
C ASN A 534 19.34 9.43 36.09
N SER A 535 20.62 9.47 35.72
CA SER A 535 21.58 10.42 36.28
C SER A 535 21.38 11.84 35.74
N TYR A 536 20.58 12.01 34.68
CA TYR A 536 20.28 13.29 34.07
C TYR A 536 18.80 13.62 34.25
N ASN A 537 18.49 14.90 34.45
CA ASN A 537 17.11 15.40 34.53
C ASN A 537 16.82 16.53 33.53
N ALA A 538 17.84 16.97 32.76
CA ALA A 538 17.68 17.83 31.60
C ALA A 538 18.58 17.44 30.43
N VAL A 539 18.24 18.00 29.27
CA VAL A 539 19.03 17.97 28.05
C VAL A 539 19.21 19.41 27.58
N SER A 540 20.46 19.83 27.38
CA SER A 540 20.80 21.06 26.66
C SER A 540 21.04 20.72 25.20
N LEU A 541 20.30 21.35 24.29
CA LEU A 541 20.50 21.28 22.85
C LEU A 541 21.20 22.55 22.39
N HIS A 542 22.41 22.43 21.88
CA HIS A 542 23.18 23.51 21.29
C HIS A 542 23.10 23.37 19.76
N ILE A 543 22.31 24.24 19.13
CA ILE A 543 22.17 24.31 17.68
C ILE A 543 23.39 25.06 17.15
N THR A 544 24.28 24.33 16.48
CA THR A 544 25.51 24.88 15.91
C THR A 544 25.29 25.44 14.53
N ASP A 545 24.34 24.87 13.79
CA ASP A 545 23.93 25.34 12.48
C ASP A 545 22.50 24.85 12.20
N LEU A 546 21.66 25.71 11.66
CA LEU A 546 20.32 25.37 11.20
C LEU A 546 20.01 26.31 10.05
N ASP A 547 19.73 25.75 8.88
CA ASP A 547 19.38 26.46 7.67
C ASP A 547 18.25 25.69 6.96
N LEU A 548 17.02 26.11 7.24
CA LEU A 548 15.78 25.52 6.71
C LEU A 548 14.99 26.55 5.93
N GLU A 549 14.08 26.12 5.04
CA GLU A 549 13.13 27.04 4.40
C GLU A 549 12.24 27.71 5.44
N ALA A 550 12.35 29.05 5.52
CA ALA A 550 11.71 29.84 6.55
C ALA A 550 10.17 29.79 6.45
N GLY A 551 9.54 29.20 7.45
CA GLY A 551 8.08 29.11 7.59
C GLY A 551 7.43 27.92 6.88
N HIS A 552 8.24 27.06 6.27
CA HIS A 552 7.81 25.92 5.46
C HIS A 552 8.38 24.61 5.99
N ASP A 553 9.69 24.61 6.27
CA ASP A 553 10.40 23.45 6.81
C ASP A 553 10.74 23.66 8.28
N PHE A 554 10.60 22.59 9.06
CA PHE A 554 10.65 22.69 10.51
C PHE A 554 11.45 21.58 11.19
N LEU A 555 12.27 22.00 12.16
CA LEU A 555 12.77 21.12 13.21
C LEU A 555 11.93 21.33 14.48
N HIS A 556 11.01 20.41 14.73
CA HIS A 556 10.18 20.41 15.92
C HIS A 556 10.88 19.70 17.08
N ILE A 557 10.81 20.31 18.26
CA ILE A 557 11.44 19.80 19.48
C ILE A 557 10.34 19.52 20.49
N PHE A 558 10.25 18.28 20.97
CA PHE A 558 9.24 17.81 21.90
C PHE A 558 9.84 17.25 23.19
N LYS A 559 9.07 17.38 24.28
CA LYS A 559 9.32 16.74 25.57
C LYS A 559 8.68 15.35 25.60
N THR A 560 9.37 14.30 26.06
CA THR A 560 8.82 12.94 26.28
C THR A 560 8.22 12.17 25.08
N SER A 561 7.29 12.72 24.29
CA SER A 561 6.64 12.10 23.13
C SER A 561 6.22 13.13 22.08
N TYR A 562 5.92 12.68 20.85
CA TYR A 562 5.40 13.53 19.76
C TYR A 562 3.92 13.84 19.99
N SER A 563 3.61 15.06 20.42
CA SER A 563 2.25 15.56 20.62
C SER A 563 2.28 17.06 20.85
N ASP A 564 1.23 17.78 20.49
CA ASP A 564 1.14 19.24 20.74
C ASP A 564 1.36 19.62 22.21
N ALA A 565 0.82 18.83 23.14
CA ALA A 565 0.99 19.04 24.58
C ALA A 565 2.45 18.98 25.07
N ASN A 566 3.34 18.41 24.26
CA ASN A 566 4.74 18.22 24.53
C ASN A 566 5.66 19.07 23.63
N LEU A 567 5.12 19.81 22.67
CA LEU A 567 5.90 20.66 21.79
C LEU A 567 6.58 21.76 22.61
N VAL A 568 7.91 21.78 22.59
CA VAL A 568 8.74 22.80 23.24
C VAL A 568 8.88 24.00 22.31
N THR A 569 9.31 23.76 21.07
CA THR A 569 9.46 24.79 20.04
C THR A 569 9.52 24.17 18.65
N SER A 570 9.29 24.99 17.63
CA SER A 570 9.49 24.65 16.22
C SER A 570 10.48 25.65 15.64
N LEU A 571 11.57 25.15 15.08
CA LEU A 571 12.63 25.96 14.49
C LEU A 571 12.52 25.93 12.98
N THR A 572 12.79 27.05 12.33
CA THR A 572 12.73 27.24 10.88
C THR A 572 13.61 28.44 10.49
N GLY A 573 13.93 28.59 9.21
CA GLY A 573 14.84 29.63 8.72
C GLY A 573 16.30 29.35 9.08
N THR A 574 17.12 30.40 9.19
CA THR A 574 18.55 30.26 9.53
C THR A 574 18.82 30.64 11.00
N ILE A 575 19.48 29.78 11.76
CA ILE A 575 19.91 29.99 13.15
C ILE A 575 21.37 29.56 13.29
N ALA A 576 22.25 30.52 13.58
CA ALA A 576 23.70 30.28 13.56
C ALA A 576 24.28 29.75 14.89
N ASP A 577 23.71 30.10 16.05
CA ASP A 577 24.16 29.59 17.35
C ASP A 577 23.08 29.85 18.41
N THR A 578 22.49 28.81 18.98
CA THR A 578 21.50 28.94 20.06
C THR A 578 21.48 27.71 20.95
N THR A 579 21.28 27.90 22.26
CA THR A 579 21.09 26.79 23.20
C THR A 579 19.66 26.76 23.75
N ILE A 580 19.04 25.59 23.73
CA ILE A 580 17.72 25.30 24.30
C ILE A 580 17.90 24.28 25.42
N ILE A 581 17.44 24.63 26.63
CA ILE A 581 17.49 23.72 27.79
C ILE A 581 16.10 23.14 28.02
N ILE A 582 16.03 21.82 28.11
CA ILE A 582 14.78 21.08 28.29
C ILE A 582 14.87 20.30 29.60
N ASP A 583 14.00 20.63 30.55
CA ASP A 583 13.91 19.97 31.86
C ASP A 583 13.25 18.59 31.74
N ASN A 584 13.92 17.70 31.01
CA ASN A 584 13.63 16.29 30.87
C ASN A 584 14.88 15.53 30.41
N ARG A 585 14.99 14.26 30.80
CA ARG A 585 15.98 13.32 30.25
C ARG A 585 15.60 12.72 28.89
N ARG A 586 14.37 12.96 28.46
CA ARG A 586 13.81 12.51 27.17
C ARG A 586 13.42 13.71 26.32
N VAL A 587 14.01 13.78 25.14
CA VAL A 587 13.73 14.79 24.12
C VAL A 587 13.49 14.08 22.79
N ASN A 588 12.51 14.53 22.03
CA ASN A 588 12.27 14.03 20.69
C ASN A 588 12.40 15.19 19.69
N LEU A 589 13.06 14.91 18.57
CA LEU A 589 13.21 15.80 17.43
C LEU A 589 12.40 15.22 16.28
N LEU A 590 11.75 16.07 15.52
CA LEU A 590 11.04 15.74 14.30
C LEU A 590 11.42 16.78 13.26
N PHE A 591 12.12 16.35 12.23
CA PHE A 591 12.42 17.18 11.07
C PHE A 591 11.44 16.84 9.96
N GLU A 592 10.77 17.86 9.42
CA GLU A 592 9.75 17.74 8.38
C GLU A 592 9.95 18.83 7.33
N THR A 593 9.95 18.42 6.07
CA THR A 593 10.05 19.34 4.92
C THR A 593 8.84 19.26 4.01
N ASP A 594 8.54 20.36 3.32
CA ASP A 594 7.46 20.42 2.36
C ASP A 594 7.89 19.94 0.94
N GLU A 595 7.08 20.19 -0.08
CA GLU A 595 7.31 19.73 -1.45
C GLU A 595 8.23 20.65 -2.27
N GLN A 596 8.63 21.81 -1.74
CA GLN A 596 9.35 22.88 -2.44
C GLN A 596 10.53 23.40 -1.62
N ASN A 597 11.57 23.85 -2.34
CA ASN A 597 12.77 24.50 -1.80
C ASN A 597 13.58 23.69 -0.77
N THR A 598 14.89 23.77 -0.88
CA THR A 598 15.80 23.08 0.04
C THR A 598 16.88 24.05 0.53
N ALA A 599 17.46 23.76 1.69
CA ALA A 599 18.49 24.56 2.32
C ALA A 599 19.54 23.66 2.99
N GLY A 600 20.48 24.24 3.76
CA GLY A 600 21.66 23.54 4.28
C GLY A 600 21.40 22.45 5.33
N GLY A 601 20.21 22.37 5.93
CA GLY A 601 19.87 21.35 6.90
C GLY A 601 20.11 21.80 8.34
N TYR A 602 20.47 20.88 9.24
CA TYR A 602 20.80 21.26 10.61
C TYR A 602 21.86 20.36 11.23
N THR A 603 22.65 20.95 12.12
CA THR A 603 23.54 20.25 13.03
C THR A 603 23.38 20.82 14.44
N LEU A 604 23.23 19.93 15.42
CA LEU A 604 23.15 20.28 16.82
C LEU A 604 23.95 19.32 17.69
N GLU A 605 24.44 19.84 18.79
CA GLU A 605 25.07 19.08 19.86
C GLU A 605 24.11 18.97 21.04
N TYR A 606 24.09 17.83 21.73
CA TYR A 606 23.31 17.69 22.96
C TYR A 606 24.18 17.27 24.14
N TYR A 607 23.78 17.70 25.33
CA TYR A 607 24.46 17.41 26.59
C TYR A 607 23.46 17.13 27.71
N GLY A 608 23.70 16.08 28.48
CA GLY A 608 22.93 15.75 29.67
C GLY A 608 23.26 16.70 30.83
N GLY A 609 22.23 17.27 31.43
CA GLY A 609 22.32 18.19 32.57
C GLY A 609 21.58 17.72 33.81
N GLN A 610 21.91 18.34 34.94
CA GLN A 610 21.19 18.26 36.21
C GLN A 610 20.67 19.66 36.60
N VAL A 611 19.37 19.91 36.45
CA VAL A 611 18.62 21.08 36.94
C VAL A 611 17.79 20.65 38.13
N GLY A 612 18.45 20.58 39.28
CA GLY A 612 17.83 20.39 40.58
C GLY A 612 18.67 21.08 41.65
N VAL A 613 18.07 21.97 42.44
CA VAL A 613 18.73 22.56 43.63
C VAL A 613 19.01 21.47 44.68
N SER A 614 18.31 20.33 44.62
CA SER A 614 18.54 19.15 45.44
C SER A 614 19.68 18.24 44.94
N ASP A 615 20.18 18.43 43.72
CA ASP A 615 21.25 17.61 43.14
C ASP A 615 22.65 18.25 43.30
N LEU A 616 22.71 19.44 43.92
CA LEU A 616 23.96 20.05 44.44
C LEU A 616 24.67 19.18 45.50
N GLU A 617 24.03 18.13 46.02
CA GLU A 617 24.67 17.19 46.96
C GLU A 617 25.50 16.09 46.28
N ARG A 618 25.71 16.14 44.96
CA ARG A 618 26.73 15.34 44.25
C ARG A 618 27.65 16.18 43.37
N THR A 619 28.09 17.33 43.86
CA THR A 619 29.20 18.05 43.21
C THR A 619 30.51 17.27 43.43
N THR A 620 31.12 16.78 42.34
CA THR A 620 32.48 16.19 42.32
C THR A 620 33.57 17.22 42.67
N LEU A 621 33.23 18.51 42.65
CA LEU A 621 34.08 19.62 43.07
C LEU A 621 33.74 20.05 44.51
N GLN A 622 34.70 19.90 45.42
CA GLN A 622 34.60 20.38 46.79
C GLN A 622 35.40 21.67 46.95
N LEU A 623 34.85 22.69 47.62
CA LEU A 623 35.50 23.99 47.88
C LEU A 623 35.47 24.37 49.36
N TRP A 624 36.63 24.71 49.94
CA TRP A 624 36.70 25.16 51.33
C TRP A 624 37.95 26.01 51.63
N PRO A 625 37.94 26.89 52.64
CA PRO A 625 36.74 27.38 53.32
C PRO A 625 35.93 28.28 52.40
N ASN A 626 34.60 28.21 52.50
CA ASN A 626 33.69 29.15 51.86
C ASN A 626 32.71 29.67 52.93
N PRO A 627 32.84 30.90 53.43
CA PRO A 627 33.65 31.99 52.86
C PRO A 627 35.17 31.85 53.04
N ALA A 628 35.94 32.27 52.04
CA ALA A 628 37.40 32.24 52.01
C ALA A 628 38.00 33.59 52.44
N SER A 629 39.10 33.59 53.20
CA SER A 629 39.78 34.81 53.66
C SER A 629 41.13 35.02 52.95
N THR A 630 42.02 34.03 52.99
CA THR A 630 43.38 34.12 52.42
C THR A 630 43.63 33.12 51.30
N SER A 631 43.05 31.93 51.40
CA SER A 631 43.18 30.83 50.45
C SER A 631 41.86 30.08 50.30
N LEU A 632 41.62 29.54 49.11
CA LEU A 632 40.51 28.66 48.78
C LEU A 632 41.10 27.33 48.30
N SER A 633 40.84 26.26 49.02
CA SER A 633 41.16 24.89 48.62
C SER A 633 40.03 24.32 47.78
N LEU A 634 40.40 23.54 46.76
CA LEU A 634 39.49 22.80 45.93
C LEU A 634 39.99 21.37 45.69
N SER A 635 39.05 20.43 45.60
CA SER A 635 39.33 19.00 45.35
C SER A 635 38.32 18.45 44.35
N CYS A 636 38.81 17.62 43.43
CA CYS A 636 38.05 16.94 42.39
C CYS A 636 38.35 15.43 42.42
N GLU A 637 37.42 14.61 41.91
CA GLU A 637 37.67 13.18 41.71
C GLU A 637 38.66 12.91 40.56
N GLU A 638 38.77 13.83 39.61
CA GLU A 638 39.65 13.75 38.44
C GLU A 638 40.69 14.89 38.41
N PRO A 639 41.86 14.71 37.75
CA PRO A 639 42.92 15.71 37.70
C PRO A 639 42.44 17.05 37.16
N ILE A 640 42.70 18.10 37.93
CA ILE A 640 42.36 19.48 37.57
C ILE A 640 43.30 19.92 36.44
N GLN A 641 42.78 20.28 35.27
CA GLN A 641 43.59 20.80 34.15
C GLN A 641 43.72 22.32 34.21
N GLU A 642 42.59 23.01 34.38
CA GLU A 642 42.51 24.48 34.36
C GLU A 642 41.53 24.98 35.43
N VAL A 643 41.87 26.09 36.06
CA VAL A 643 41.01 26.78 37.03
C VAL A 643 40.90 28.25 36.66
N PHE A 644 39.66 28.74 36.61
CA PHE A 644 39.31 30.13 36.36
C PHE A 644 38.50 30.68 37.53
N ILE A 645 38.76 31.91 37.96
CA ILE A 645 37.84 32.66 38.83
C ILE A 645 37.33 33.86 38.07
N TYR A 646 36.02 34.05 38.10
CA TYR A 646 35.31 35.16 37.49
C TYR A 646 34.69 36.07 38.56
N ASP A 647 34.75 37.38 38.32
CA ASP A 647 33.96 38.34 39.08
C ASP A 647 32.47 38.31 38.70
N MET A 648 31.64 39.08 39.39
CA MET A 648 30.20 39.18 39.15
C MET A 648 29.83 39.74 37.76
N GLN A 649 30.78 40.33 37.03
CA GLN A 649 30.60 40.80 35.65
C GLN A 649 31.09 39.78 34.62
N GLY A 650 31.51 38.58 35.04
CA GLY A 650 32.01 37.52 34.17
C GLY A 650 33.45 37.72 33.70
N ARG A 651 34.20 38.67 34.27
CA ARG A 651 35.61 38.90 33.90
C ARG A 651 36.51 37.94 34.66
N THR A 652 37.46 37.31 33.97
CA THR A 652 38.47 36.44 34.60
C THR A 652 39.39 37.27 35.48
N VAL A 653 39.40 36.98 36.78
CA VAL A 653 40.26 37.62 37.80
C VAL A 653 41.39 36.70 38.28
N PHE A 654 41.30 35.40 37.98
CA PHE A 654 42.35 34.43 38.29
C PHE A 654 42.34 33.30 37.26
N PHE A 655 43.52 32.80 36.90
CA PHE A 655 43.70 31.63 36.05
C PHE A 655 44.93 30.84 36.51
N GLN A 656 44.81 29.52 36.61
CA GLN A 656 45.92 28.62 36.88
C GLN A 656 45.68 27.24 36.26
N THR A 657 46.75 26.61 35.77
CA THR A 657 46.74 25.22 35.31
C THR A 657 47.35 24.29 36.37
N CYS A 658 46.93 23.03 36.35
CA CYS A 658 47.37 21.99 37.28
C CYS A 658 47.25 20.62 36.63
N GLN A 659 47.67 19.58 37.35
CA GLN A 659 47.41 18.17 37.03
C GLN A 659 47.18 17.35 38.32
N ASP A 660 46.93 18.01 39.45
CA ASP A 660 46.68 17.37 40.74
C ASP A 660 45.17 17.22 40.96
N LEU A 661 44.78 16.32 41.87
CA LEU A 661 43.38 16.16 42.31
C LEU A 661 42.94 17.27 43.26
N GLU A 662 43.89 17.94 43.91
CA GLU A 662 43.64 19.01 44.87
C GLU A 662 44.53 20.22 44.61
N MET A 663 43.99 21.42 44.80
CA MET A 663 44.71 22.68 44.66
C MET A 663 44.34 23.65 45.77
N SER A 664 45.28 24.49 46.21
CA SER A 664 45.01 25.67 47.02
C SER A 664 45.29 26.95 46.24
N ILE A 665 44.27 27.80 46.14
CA ILE A 665 44.32 29.07 45.40
C ILE A 665 44.47 30.23 46.38
N PRO A 666 45.47 31.10 46.22
CA PRO A 666 45.60 32.30 47.02
C PRO A 666 44.56 33.35 46.59
N VAL A 667 43.52 33.54 47.40
CA VAL A 667 42.44 34.50 47.12
C VAL A 667 42.60 35.85 47.84
N HIS A 668 43.69 36.05 48.59
CA HIS A 668 43.94 37.30 49.33
C HIS A 668 44.01 38.57 48.45
N GLN A 669 44.26 38.41 47.14
CA GLN A 669 44.32 39.52 46.18
C GLN A 669 42.94 39.94 45.65
N LEU A 670 41.92 39.10 45.87
CA LEU A 670 40.54 39.39 45.47
C LEU A 670 39.89 40.32 46.50
N GLN A 671 39.08 41.26 46.01
CA GLN A 671 38.25 42.11 46.87
C GLN A 671 37.16 41.29 47.55
N SER A 672 36.63 41.77 48.67
CA SER A 672 35.51 41.10 49.34
C SER A 672 34.28 41.11 48.43
N GLY A 673 33.70 39.93 48.17
CA GLY A 673 32.65 39.78 47.18
C GLY A 673 32.33 38.33 46.84
N MET A 674 31.35 38.14 45.95
CA MET A 674 30.99 36.82 45.42
C MET A 674 31.73 36.59 44.10
N TYR A 675 32.29 35.39 43.94
CA TYR A 675 33.02 34.99 42.75
C TYR A 675 32.53 33.61 42.28
N THR A 676 32.64 33.36 40.97
CA THR A 676 32.38 32.04 40.38
C THR A 676 33.72 31.41 40.02
N ILE A 677 33.96 30.19 40.47
CA ILE A 677 35.13 29.39 40.09
C ILE A 677 34.69 28.32 39.09
N ALA A 678 35.43 28.19 37.99
CA ALA A 678 35.26 27.12 37.00
C ALA A 678 36.52 26.26 36.96
N VAL A 679 36.35 24.95 37.01
CA VAL A 679 37.42 23.95 37.05
C VAL A 679 37.21 22.99 35.88
N ARG A 680 38.15 22.96 34.95
CA ARG A 680 38.15 22.01 33.82
C ARG A 680 38.93 20.76 34.20
N THR A 681 38.31 19.60 34.05
CA THR A 681 38.94 18.28 34.09
C THR A 681 38.97 17.70 32.67
N GLN A 682 39.47 16.48 32.51
CA GLN A 682 39.49 15.81 31.20
C GLN A 682 38.09 15.58 30.63
N ASP A 683 37.11 15.29 31.50
CA ASP A 683 35.79 14.82 31.08
C ASP A 683 34.67 15.88 31.26
N ALA A 684 34.91 16.95 32.02
CA ALA A 684 33.89 17.95 32.34
C ALA A 684 34.45 19.33 32.73
N ILE A 685 33.56 20.32 32.78
CA ILE A 685 33.81 21.62 33.43
C ILE A 685 32.86 21.76 34.63
N HIS A 686 33.44 21.86 35.82
CA HIS A 686 32.70 22.06 37.07
C HIS A 686 32.67 23.55 37.43
N GLN A 687 31.53 24.06 37.89
CA GLN A 687 31.39 25.47 38.31
C GLN A 687 30.73 25.58 39.68
N GLN A 688 31.26 26.45 40.53
CA GLN A 688 30.69 26.72 41.86
C GLN A 688 30.97 28.16 42.30
N LYS A 689 30.16 28.70 43.22
CA LYS A 689 30.32 30.05 43.76
C LYS A 689 31.02 30.00 45.12
N PHE A 690 31.91 30.96 45.37
CA PHE A 690 32.47 31.20 46.70
C PHE A 690 32.43 32.67 47.09
N ILE A 691 32.42 32.92 48.39
CA ILE A 691 32.43 34.25 48.98
C ILE A 691 33.85 34.56 49.48
N LYS A 692 34.44 35.64 49.00
CA LYS A 692 35.66 36.23 49.56
C LYS A 692 35.27 37.22 50.67
N GLN A 693 35.73 36.96 51.89
CA GLN A 693 35.58 37.89 53.04
C GLN A 693 36.70 38.91 53.10
#